data_AF-A0A6I0G958-F1
#
_entry.id   AF-A0A6I0G958-F1
#
_cell.length_a   1.000
_cell.length_b   1.000
_cell.length_c   1.000
_cell.angle_alpha   90.00
_cell.angle_beta   90.00
_cell.angle_gamma   90.00
#
_symmetry.space_group_name_H-M   'P 1'
#
loop_
_entity.id
_entity.type
_entity.pdbx_description
1 polymer ?
#
loop_
_entity_poly.entity_id
_entity_poly.type
_entity_poly.pdbx_seq_one_letter_code
_entity_poly.pdbx_strand_id
1 'polypeptide(L)'
;MNKKFLSAILFGALMVSSTGTFVSCKDYDDDIDNLQEQINKLATKEDMTSQIATLQAALTTAAKDASDALAKATAAETAAKAAGDAAAAAKAAADKAVADAKAEAIKAVQAEIETLKKEVEESTDAALKEMAEKVDAATKKVEDIVGKIADMVTSVELVASYSANPTGDELIFSTAIEKENVFSEGITNAITFTKGKQVQTGDKFVVRVSPTNAVLTPDMISLTNSQGQNLNEFLSVQKVEKYNGLLSRAAGNNGLWEVTVALKNYDEKAFSAVTETKVGNDTESILFAVQVNNTLSTAETREVISSYDLTLDWTEYVGEKSLNYFVDATNVKDIHNRFTKAEDGTNVTYQELAWTSDAATTIIPLDKVNTNVKVDNGDDRQTQKLYPAVQGEAIKIALSTTDDKVTAPVNIRGIYVVLDKANAVESAPSELNAWNSYTYSGLNTVVEGTSTEITINSTTAINDVIGFRVYAVNFDGTLVDPDGKAFYVQLGNAATDWNATATTVTALNPTDKAVTDTQSDKVAVSLTKLTAPTAATWTTDKVNNVNPAFNAIFVDANNNVLYNTAAPNTFPADFSKVAKVYTVPTVDDWTKYEDNKTYNGTLTIKNASGHVLATMKVSMTKVLPTTIPAGFSVKTAQVTDGIYNCYMIPMNDANDIAWTAETATKGSMKMSEVFNYGTGAAANYNITFATSKKDGNKDVAVVVAGDKTLEVAKDYINNSVKHTTTVVYNYGKISSVKNSEGGYDDVTREAERFETIYNCIYNSTYTWAWATREQLGAPYTDKDSDGNYTTAMPSTKLTYGTDRLDFAADSFIFGTSAKDSRYSKLLSTPYESSLIITDATLTSDANGEEEYFDVIIDNNKHITGFKATALSSETNPTAAVPSTLTIKCKDMYGHDVIIKVAMTVNKR
;
A
#
# COMPACT_ATOMS: atom_id res chain seq x y z
N MET A 1 29.69 -9.79 -34.10
CA MET A 1 30.43 -9.01 -33.08
C MET A 1 29.52 -8.71 -31.91
N ASN A 2 29.99 -8.89 -30.67
CA ASN A 2 29.18 -8.64 -29.47
C ASN A 2 28.89 -7.14 -29.33
N LYS A 3 27.62 -6.76 -29.11
CA LYS A 3 27.15 -5.36 -28.96
C LYS A 3 27.92 -4.56 -27.90
N LYS A 4 28.52 -5.24 -26.93
CA LYS A 4 29.34 -4.68 -25.84
C LYS A 4 30.70 -4.14 -26.31
N PHE A 5 31.23 -4.65 -27.43
CA PHE A 5 32.59 -4.40 -27.87
C PHE A 5 32.83 -2.95 -28.33
N LEU A 6 32.02 -2.44 -29.27
CA LEU A 6 32.15 -1.05 -29.73
C LEU A 6 31.63 -0.05 -28.69
N SER A 7 30.57 -0.41 -27.97
CA SER A 7 29.97 0.45 -26.95
C SER A 7 30.97 0.72 -25.81
N ALA A 8 31.70 -0.29 -25.33
CA ALA A 8 32.73 -0.13 -24.29
C ALA A 8 33.95 0.70 -24.73
N ILE A 9 34.39 0.57 -25.99
CA ILE A 9 35.52 1.35 -26.53
C ILE A 9 35.12 2.80 -26.79
N LEU A 10 33.91 3.04 -27.32
CA LEU A 10 33.42 4.39 -27.59
C LEU A 10 33.08 5.13 -26.28
N PHE A 11 32.48 4.45 -25.30
CA PHE A 11 32.31 4.98 -23.93
C PHE A 11 33.66 5.26 -23.27
N GLY A 12 34.62 4.34 -23.38
CA GLY A 12 35.97 4.51 -22.83
C GLY A 12 36.73 5.67 -23.45
N ALA A 13 36.59 5.89 -24.77
CA ALA A 13 37.22 7.01 -25.47
C ALA A 13 36.52 8.36 -25.19
N LEU A 14 35.18 8.40 -25.08
CA LEU A 14 34.44 9.63 -24.75
C LEU A 14 34.57 10.05 -23.28
N MET A 15 34.65 9.10 -22.34
CA MET A 15 34.89 9.39 -20.92
C MET A 15 36.29 9.97 -20.65
N VAL A 16 37.22 9.83 -21.60
CA VAL A 16 38.60 10.34 -21.51
C VAL A 16 38.71 11.79 -22.00
N SER A 17 37.77 12.31 -22.81
CA SER A 17 37.88 13.62 -23.46
C SER A 17 37.19 14.79 -22.72
N SER A 18 36.27 14.56 -21.76
CA SER A 18 35.59 15.66 -21.07
C SER A 18 36.31 16.07 -19.78
N THR A 19 37.21 17.06 -19.89
CA THR A 19 37.66 17.86 -18.73
C THR A 19 36.75 19.07 -18.43
N GLY A 20 35.53 19.12 -18.97
CA GLY A 20 34.58 20.19 -18.67
C GLY A 20 33.13 19.87 -19.08
N THR A 21 32.21 19.99 -18.12
CA THR A 21 30.73 19.98 -18.24
C THR A 21 30.08 18.79 -18.96
N PHE A 22 29.42 17.92 -18.18
CA PHE A 22 28.53 16.87 -18.67
C PHE A 22 27.38 17.47 -19.50
N VAL A 23 27.35 17.17 -20.80
CA VAL A 23 26.18 17.36 -21.68
C VAL A 23 25.35 16.07 -21.64
N SER A 24 24.02 16.20 -21.63
CA SER A 24 23.10 15.13 -21.24
C SER A 24 23.22 13.87 -22.12
N CYS A 25 23.12 12.69 -21.50
CA CYS A 25 23.30 11.35 -22.09
C CYS A 25 22.43 11.03 -23.32
N LYS A 26 21.44 11.85 -23.68
CA LYS A 26 20.42 11.50 -24.68
C LYS A 26 20.89 11.58 -26.14
N ASP A 27 21.71 12.56 -26.52
CA ASP A 27 22.25 12.62 -27.90
C ASP A 27 23.30 11.53 -28.15
N TYR A 28 24.01 11.09 -27.11
CA TYR A 28 25.02 10.02 -27.20
C TYR A 28 24.40 8.64 -27.43
N ASP A 29 23.25 8.35 -26.80
CA ASP A 29 22.55 7.07 -27.00
C ASP A 29 21.95 6.95 -28.42
N ASP A 30 21.39 8.04 -28.97
CA ASP A 30 20.77 8.02 -30.32
C ASP A 30 21.83 7.85 -31.44
N ASP A 31 23.04 8.41 -31.29
CA ASP A 31 24.19 8.18 -32.19
C ASP A 31 24.78 6.76 -32.08
N ILE A 32 24.83 6.22 -30.86
CA ILE A 32 25.25 4.83 -30.58
C ILE A 32 24.26 3.84 -31.22
N ASP A 33 22.95 4.08 -31.14
CA ASP A 33 21.93 3.21 -31.71
C ASP A 33 21.94 3.20 -33.24
N ASN A 34 22.21 4.34 -33.89
CA ASN A 34 22.37 4.41 -35.35
C ASN A 34 23.62 3.65 -35.84
N LEU A 35 24.73 3.75 -35.12
CA LEU A 35 25.92 2.93 -35.36
C LEU A 35 25.63 1.44 -35.07
N GLN A 36 24.83 1.13 -34.06
CA GLN A 36 24.40 -0.23 -33.69
C GLN A 36 23.52 -0.89 -34.78
N GLU A 37 22.66 -0.12 -35.45
CA GLU A 37 21.82 -0.59 -36.57
C GLU A 37 22.64 -0.89 -37.84
N GLN A 38 23.67 -0.10 -38.11
CA GLN A 38 24.59 -0.33 -39.24
C GLN A 38 25.49 -1.56 -39.01
N ILE A 39 25.88 -1.83 -37.75
CA ILE A 39 26.69 -3.00 -37.34
C ILE A 39 25.91 -4.32 -37.45
N ASN A 40 24.60 -4.32 -37.23
CA ASN A 40 23.79 -5.55 -37.32
C ASN A 40 23.62 -6.07 -38.75
N LYS A 41 24.08 -5.35 -39.78
CA LYS A 41 23.99 -5.73 -41.20
C LYS A 41 25.31 -6.23 -41.83
N LEU A 42 26.38 -6.37 -41.06
CA LEU A 42 27.70 -6.76 -41.60
C LEU A 42 27.77 -8.26 -41.90
N ALA A 43 28.17 -8.62 -43.12
CA ALA A 43 28.35 -10.01 -43.54
C ALA A 43 29.67 -10.27 -44.28
N THR A 44 30.59 -9.30 -44.37
CA THR A 44 31.77 -9.40 -45.24
C THR A 44 33.08 -8.88 -44.64
N LYS A 45 34.21 -9.26 -45.25
CA LYS A 45 35.57 -8.85 -44.87
C LYS A 45 35.83 -7.34 -45.04
N GLU A 46 35.22 -6.70 -46.03
CA GLU A 46 35.36 -5.25 -46.30
C GLU A 46 34.73 -4.39 -45.21
N ASP A 47 33.59 -4.82 -44.70
CA ASP A 47 32.86 -4.23 -43.58
C ASP A 47 33.70 -4.19 -42.30
N MET A 48 34.44 -5.27 -42.01
CA MET A 48 35.33 -5.36 -40.85
C MET A 48 36.57 -4.48 -41.00
N THR A 49 37.16 -4.45 -42.19
CA THR A 49 38.29 -3.55 -42.50
C THR A 49 37.91 -2.08 -42.32
N SER A 50 36.69 -1.70 -42.73
CA SER A 50 36.19 -0.33 -42.54
C SER A 50 36.02 0.03 -41.06
N GLN A 51 35.50 -0.87 -40.23
CA GLN A 51 35.34 -0.60 -38.80
C GLN A 51 36.65 -0.60 -38.02
N ILE A 52 37.62 -1.44 -38.39
CA ILE A 52 38.97 -1.39 -37.82
C ILE A 52 39.62 -0.03 -38.14
N ALA A 53 39.41 0.50 -39.35
CA ALA A 53 39.89 1.83 -39.70
C ALA A 53 39.22 2.94 -38.87
N THR A 54 37.90 2.86 -38.63
CA THR A 54 37.18 3.81 -37.75
C THR A 54 37.66 3.73 -36.30
N LEU A 55 37.86 2.52 -35.75
CA LEU A 55 38.42 2.30 -34.41
C LEU A 55 39.84 2.85 -34.30
N GLN A 56 40.66 2.63 -35.33
CA GLN A 56 42.02 3.14 -35.39
C GLN A 56 42.04 4.68 -35.39
N ALA A 57 41.10 5.33 -36.09
CA ALA A 57 40.95 6.78 -36.09
C ALA A 57 40.54 7.31 -34.70
N ALA A 58 39.54 6.69 -34.05
CA ALA A 58 39.09 7.10 -32.71
C ALA A 58 40.19 6.93 -31.66
N LEU A 59 40.93 5.82 -31.71
CA LEU A 59 42.03 5.55 -30.79
C LEU A 59 43.23 6.48 -31.02
N THR A 60 43.44 6.93 -32.27
CA THR A 60 44.43 7.97 -32.59
C THR A 60 44.06 9.30 -31.96
N THR A 61 42.78 9.68 -31.99
CA THR A 61 42.28 10.87 -31.28
C THR A 61 42.46 10.74 -29.77
N ALA A 62 42.05 9.61 -29.18
CA ALA A 62 42.23 9.37 -27.74
C ALA A 62 43.71 9.38 -27.31
N ALA A 63 44.61 8.83 -28.14
CA ALA A 63 46.05 8.87 -27.89
C ALA A 63 46.59 10.30 -27.91
N LYS A 64 46.08 11.13 -28.82
CA LYS A 64 46.41 12.55 -28.88
C LYS A 64 45.93 13.28 -27.62
N ASP A 65 44.68 13.07 -27.21
CA ASP A 65 44.11 13.73 -26.03
C ASP A 65 44.85 13.31 -24.74
N ALA A 66 45.19 12.02 -24.61
CA ALA A 66 46.00 11.53 -23.49
C ALA A 66 47.41 12.12 -23.50
N SER A 67 48.04 12.25 -24.66
CA SER A 67 49.35 12.90 -24.81
C SER A 67 49.29 14.38 -24.47
N ASP A 68 48.23 15.09 -24.87
CA ASP A 68 48.04 16.52 -24.58
C ASP A 68 47.76 16.73 -23.09
N ALA A 69 46.97 15.84 -22.46
CA ALA A 69 46.74 15.83 -21.01
C ALA A 69 48.03 15.54 -20.23
N LEU A 70 48.84 14.58 -20.70
CA LEU A 70 50.15 14.28 -20.12
C LEU A 70 51.10 15.48 -20.21
N ALA A 71 51.12 16.17 -21.36
CA ALA A 71 51.91 17.38 -21.54
C ALA A 71 51.45 18.49 -20.58
N LYS A 72 50.13 18.68 -20.42
CA LYS A 72 49.56 19.66 -19.49
C LYS A 72 49.86 19.35 -18.04
N ALA A 73 49.77 18.07 -17.63
CA ALA A 73 50.13 17.63 -16.29
C ALA A 73 51.63 17.79 -16.02
N THR A 74 52.48 17.51 -17.01
CA THR A 74 53.94 17.75 -16.96
C THR A 74 54.25 19.23 -16.78
N ALA A 75 53.53 20.11 -17.47
CA ALA A 75 53.69 21.55 -17.32
C ALA A 75 53.22 22.03 -15.93
N ALA A 76 52.10 21.50 -15.42
CA ALA A 76 51.59 21.83 -14.09
C ALA A 76 52.55 21.38 -12.98
N GLU A 77 53.13 20.18 -13.09
CA GLU A 77 54.16 19.68 -12.17
C GLU A 77 55.39 20.59 -12.19
N THR A 78 55.86 20.96 -13.38
CA THR A 78 57.01 21.87 -13.53
C THR A 78 56.74 23.24 -12.91
N ALA A 79 55.54 23.78 -13.11
CA ALA A 79 55.12 25.06 -12.54
C ALA A 79 54.99 25.00 -11.00
N ALA A 80 54.41 23.92 -10.45
CA ALA A 80 54.28 23.72 -9.01
C ALA A 80 55.65 23.55 -8.33
N LYS A 81 56.57 22.77 -8.93
CA LYS A 81 57.96 22.66 -8.47
C LYS A 81 58.68 24.02 -8.49
N ALA A 82 58.45 24.84 -9.51
CA ALA A 82 59.02 26.19 -9.60
C ALA A 82 58.44 27.16 -8.55
N ALA A 83 57.19 26.97 -8.13
CA ALA A 83 56.54 27.77 -7.08
C ALA A 83 56.95 27.37 -5.65
N GLY A 84 57.67 26.26 -5.46
CA GLY A 84 58.10 25.77 -4.14
C GLY A 84 57.00 25.14 -3.29
N ASP A 85 55.82 24.87 -3.86
CA ASP A 85 54.71 24.22 -3.18
C ASP A 85 54.84 22.70 -3.31
N ALA A 86 55.38 22.05 -2.28
CA ALA A 86 55.64 20.61 -2.27
C ALA A 86 54.36 19.76 -2.39
N ALA A 87 53.24 20.22 -1.82
CA ALA A 87 51.96 19.51 -1.89
C ALA A 87 51.34 19.61 -3.29
N ALA A 88 51.37 20.80 -3.90
CA ALA A 88 50.92 20.99 -5.27
C ALA A 88 51.82 20.25 -6.28
N ALA A 89 53.13 20.20 -6.02
CA ALA A 89 54.08 19.46 -6.85
C ALA A 89 53.87 17.94 -6.79
N ALA A 90 53.66 17.38 -5.59
CA ALA A 90 53.33 15.96 -5.42
C ALA A 90 51.99 15.61 -6.08
N LYS A 91 50.97 16.47 -5.92
CA LYS A 91 49.68 16.29 -6.59
C LYS A 91 49.82 16.33 -8.11
N ALA A 92 50.55 17.30 -8.66
CA ALA A 92 50.72 17.44 -10.09
C ALA A 92 51.59 16.33 -10.71
N ALA A 93 52.59 15.82 -9.97
CA ALA A 93 53.36 14.64 -10.37
C ALA A 93 52.49 13.37 -10.42
N ALA A 94 51.59 13.20 -9.45
CA ALA A 94 50.62 12.11 -9.46
C ALA A 94 49.62 12.25 -10.63
N ASP A 95 49.09 13.45 -10.89
CA ASP A 95 48.21 13.72 -12.04
C ASP A 95 48.94 13.44 -13.37
N LYS A 96 50.24 13.72 -13.45
CA LYS A 96 51.10 13.38 -14.60
C LYS A 96 51.27 11.87 -14.75
N ALA A 97 51.56 11.14 -13.68
CA ALA A 97 51.70 9.68 -13.73
C ALA A 97 50.40 8.98 -14.17
N VAL A 98 49.25 9.51 -13.77
CA VAL A 98 47.93 9.04 -14.26
C VAL A 98 47.76 9.32 -15.75
N ALA A 99 48.10 10.52 -16.21
CA ALA A 99 48.05 10.85 -17.64
C ALA A 99 49.02 9.99 -18.47
N ASP A 100 50.17 9.64 -17.90
CA ASP A 100 51.21 8.80 -18.52
C ASP A 100 50.74 7.34 -18.64
N ALA A 101 50.21 6.77 -17.55
CA ALA A 101 49.63 5.43 -17.55
C ALA A 101 48.44 5.32 -18.52
N LYS A 102 47.60 6.37 -18.61
CA LYS A 102 46.52 6.45 -19.61
C LYS A 102 47.07 6.47 -21.04
N ALA A 103 48.12 7.26 -21.29
CA ALA A 103 48.76 7.33 -22.60
C ALA A 103 49.41 5.99 -23.01
N GLU A 104 50.09 5.31 -22.09
CA GLU A 104 50.72 4.00 -22.34
C GLU A 104 49.69 2.88 -22.55
N ALA A 105 48.56 2.89 -21.82
CA ALA A 105 47.46 1.96 -22.04
C ALA A 105 46.85 2.12 -23.44
N ILE A 106 46.61 3.36 -23.87
CA ILE A 106 46.08 3.64 -25.22
C ILE A 106 47.07 3.19 -26.30
N LYS A 107 48.38 3.42 -26.11
CA LYS A 107 49.42 2.92 -27.03
C LYS A 107 49.44 1.39 -27.14
N ALA A 108 49.27 0.67 -26.04
CA ALA A 108 49.22 -0.79 -26.06
C ALA A 108 48.03 -1.31 -26.89
N VAL A 109 46.86 -0.67 -26.77
CA VAL A 109 45.68 -1.02 -27.59
C VAL A 109 45.89 -0.66 -29.06
N GLN A 110 46.59 0.44 -29.37
CA GLN A 110 46.95 0.79 -30.75
C GLN A 110 47.82 -0.29 -31.41
N ALA A 111 48.77 -0.85 -30.66
CA ALA A 111 49.62 -1.94 -31.15
C ALA A 111 48.83 -3.25 -31.39
N GLU A 112 47.86 -3.57 -30.53
CA GLU A 112 47.00 -4.74 -30.72
C GLU A 112 46.02 -4.55 -31.90
N ILE A 113 45.47 -3.35 -32.11
CA ILE A 113 44.62 -3.02 -33.29
C ILE A 113 45.40 -3.12 -34.60
N GLU A 114 46.64 -2.64 -34.65
CA GLU A 114 47.51 -2.80 -35.83
C GLU A 114 47.80 -4.26 -36.15
N THR A 115 47.99 -5.09 -35.11
CA THR A 115 48.14 -6.54 -35.27
C THR A 115 46.85 -7.16 -35.80
N LEU A 116 45.70 -6.76 -35.26
CA LEU A 116 44.38 -7.23 -35.67
C LEU A 116 44.06 -6.87 -37.13
N LYS A 117 44.43 -5.67 -37.58
CA LYS A 117 44.28 -5.21 -38.97
C LYS A 117 45.02 -6.12 -39.94
N LYS A 118 46.26 -6.47 -39.61
CA LYS A 118 47.10 -7.36 -40.41
C LYS A 118 46.53 -8.79 -40.48
N GLU A 119 46.05 -9.31 -39.35
CA GLU A 119 45.40 -10.63 -39.30
C GLU A 119 44.05 -10.65 -40.06
N VAL A 120 43.28 -9.56 -40.05
CA VAL A 120 42.02 -9.43 -40.82
C VAL A 120 42.31 -9.43 -42.32
N GLU A 121 43.29 -8.68 -42.79
CA GLU A 121 43.75 -8.69 -44.19
C GLU A 121 44.14 -10.10 -44.66
N GLU A 122 44.70 -10.93 -43.78
CA GLU A 122 45.21 -12.28 -44.08
C GLU A 122 44.20 -13.45 -43.86
N SER A 123 43.00 -13.21 -43.31
CA SER A 123 42.06 -14.27 -42.86
C SER A 123 41.04 -14.81 -43.90
N THR A 124 40.44 -16.00 -43.63
CA THR A 124 39.28 -16.65 -44.32
C THR A 124 38.06 -16.82 -43.38
N ASP A 125 36.84 -17.07 -43.90
CA ASP A 125 35.56 -17.08 -43.14
C ASP A 125 35.54 -17.95 -41.86
N ALA A 126 36.33 -19.02 -41.78
CA ALA A 126 36.41 -19.90 -40.60
C ALA A 126 37.25 -19.32 -39.44
N ALA A 127 38.05 -18.27 -39.67
CA ALA A 127 38.94 -17.64 -38.69
C ALA A 127 38.25 -16.54 -37.84
N LEU A 128 36.97 -16.24 -38.11
CA LEU A 128 36.24 -15.14 -37.47
C LEU A 128 35.86 -15.37 -36.00
N LYS A 129 35.87 -16.63 -35.51
CA LYS A 129 35.45 -16.99 -34.15
C LYS A 129 36.57 -16.84 -33.11
N GLU A 130 37.82 -17.17 -33.47
CA GLU A 130 39.02 -16.97 -32.63
C GLU A 130 39.35 -15.47 -32.44
N MET A 131 38.96 -14.64 -33.42
CA MET A 131 39.15 -13.20 -33.40
C MET A 131 38.29 -12.51 -32.33
N ALA A 132 37.10 -13.03 -32.02
CA ALA A 132 36.23 -12.47 -30.99
C ALA A 132 36.80 -12.62 -29.57
N GLU A 133 37.55 -13.68 -29.29
CA GLU A 133 38.14 -13.95 -27.97
C GLU A 133 39.36 -13.08 -27.67
N LYS A 134 40.23 -12.86 -28.68
CA LYS A 134 41.36 -11.92 -28.55
C LYS A 134 40.89 -10.48 -28.35
N VAL A 135 39.82 -10.12 -29.04
CA VAL A 135 39.16 -8.82 -28.96
C VAL A 135 38.51 -8.62 -27.57
N ASP A 136 37.83 -9.62 -27.04
CA ASP A 136 37.26 -9.61 -25.67
C ASP A 136 38.36 -9.47 -24.61
N ALA A 137 39.52 -10.11 -24.80
CA ALA A 137 40.68 -9.97 -23.91
C ALA A 137 41.27 -8.54 -23.92
N ALA A 138 41.34 -7.90 -25.08
CA ALA A 138 41.79 -6.51 -25.19
C ALA A 138 40.78 -5.53 -24.55
N THR A 139 39.47 -5.73 -24.77
CA THR A 139 38.39 -4.96 -24.12
C THR A 139 38.44 -5.10 -22.61
N LYS A 140 38.65 -6.31 -22.10
CA LYS A 140 38.74 -6.56 -20.66
C LYS A 140 39.92 -5.84 -20.01
N LYS A 141 41.07 -5.74 -20.70
CA LYS A 141 42.20 -4.91 -20.22
C LYS A 141 41.83 -3.42 -20.16
N VAL A 142 41.06 -2.92 -21.13
CA VAL A 142 40.59 -1.51 -21.14
C VAL A 142 39.55 -1.27 -20.03
N GLU A 143 38.58 -2.16 -19.89
CA GLU A 143 37.58 -2.12 -18.80
C GLU A 143 38.26 -2.17 -17.42
N ASP A 144 39.28 -3.02 -17.25
CA ASP A 144 40.06 -3.10 -16.01
C ASP A 144 40.83 -1.80 -15.71
N ILE A 145 41.40 -1.16 -16.73
CA ILE A 145 42.15 0.11 -16.57
C ILE A 145 41.17 1.27 -16.30
N VAL A 146 40.06 1.35 -17.03
CA VAL A 146 39.02 2.39 -16.83
C VAL A 146 38.33 2.22 -15.48
N GLY A 147 38.02 0.99 -15.07
CA GLY A 147 37.48 0.67 -13.74
C GLY A 147 38.43 1.10 -12.62
N LYS A 148 39.73 0.74 -12.74
CA LYS A 148 40.77 1.20 -11.80
C LYS A 148 40.90 2.72 -11.71
N ILE A 149 40.64 3.45 -12.80
CA ILE A 149 40.66 4.92 -12.83
C ILE A 149 39.37 5.51 -12.23
N ALA A 150 38.22 4.88 -12.46
CA ALA A 150 36.92 5.31 -11.90
C ALA A 150 36.81 5.08 -10.39
N ASP A 151 37.51 4.07 -9.87
CA ASP A 151 37.58 3.73 -8.45
C ASP A 151 38.63 4.54 -7.68
N MET A 152 39.38 5.41 -8.38
CA MET A 152 40.41 6.24 -7.76
C MET A 152 39.81 7.22 -6.75
N VAL A 153 40.17 7.06 -5.49
CA VAL A 153 39.88 8.05 -4.43
C VAL A 153 40.58 9.38 -4.75
N THR A 154 39.80 10.45 -4.86
CA THR A 154 40.24 11.83 -5.12
C THR A 154 40.20 12.72 -3.88
N SER A 155 39.37 12.39 -2.90
CA SER A 155 39.37 13.02 -1.57
C SER A 155 39.02 12.01 -0.50
N VAL A 156 39.57 12.17 0.70
CA VAL A 156 39.18 11.44 1.92
C VAL A 156 38.92 12.45 3.04
N GLU A 157 37.83 12.27 3.78
CA GLU A 157 37.38 13.16 4.86
C GLU A 157 37.04 12.32 6.09
N LEU A 158 37.44 12.77 7.29
CA LEU A 158 37.02 12.19 8.56
C LEU A 158 35.61 12.67 8.92
N VAL A 159 34.73 11.75 9.32
CA VAL A 159 33.31 12.07 9.53
C VAL A 159 32.89 11.82 10.98
N ALA A 160 32.79 12.89 11.77
CA ALA A 160 32.40 12.83 13.18
C ALA A 160 30.88 12.71 13.44
N SER A 161 30.02 13.11 12.48
CA SER A 161 28.60 13.45 12.74
C SER A 161 27.58 12.29 12.70
N TYR A 162 28.00 11.03 12.55
CA TYR A 162 27.05 9.91 12.34
C TYR A 162 27.21 8.72 13.30
N SER A 163 28.30 8.61 14.08
CA SER A 163 28.41 7.61 15.15
C SER A 163 27.67 8.07 16.41
N ALA A 164 26.99 7.15 17.10
CA ALA A 164 26.37 7.41 18.41
C ALA A 164 27.40 7.63 19.55
N ASN A 165 28.67 7.84 19.20
CA ASN A 165 29.77 8.19 20.08
C ASN A 165 30.35 9.51 19.57
N PRO A 166 30.26 10.63 20.31
CA PRO A 166 30.81 11.93 19.91
C PRO A 166 32.35 12.00 19.92
N THR A 167 33.04 10.86 19.96
CA THR A 167 34.50 10.74 19.85
C THR A 167 34.93 10.84 18.38
N GLY A 168 34.73 12.02 17.79
CA GLY A 168 35.12 12.29 16.40
C GLY A 168 36.63 12.35 16.19
N ASP A 169 37.39 12.52 17.27
CA ASP A 169 38.77 12.96 17.19
C ASP A 169 39.74 12.05 17.99
N GLU A 170 39.29 10.97 18.65
CA GLU A 170 40.15 10.14 19.52
C GLU A 170 39.89 8.63 19.34
N LEU A 171 40.95 7.85 19.12
CA LEU A 171 40.94 6.39 19.07
C LEU A 171 41.57 5.82 20.35
N ILE A 172 40.83 5.00 21.09
CA ILE A 172 41.27 4.45 22.37
C ILE A 172 41.57 2.96 22.21
N PHE A 173 42.84 2.59 22.37
CA PHE A 173 43.27 1.19 22.35
C PHE A 173 43.40 0.62 23.75
N SER A 174 43.37 -0.70 23.86
CA SER A 174 43.77 -1.40 25.08
C SER A 174 44.52 -2.69 24.73
N THR A 175 45.29 -3.18 25.70
CA THR A 175 46.07 -4.41 25.53
C THR A 175 45.74 -5.38 26.65
N ALA A 176 45.09 -6.49 26.29
CA ALA A 176 44.93 -7.62 27.19
C ALA A 176 46.25 -8.38 27.27
N ILE A 177 46.74 -8.61 28.48
CA ILE A 177 47.88 -9.50 28.73
C ILE A 177 47.33 -10.87 29.11
N GLU A 178 47.45 -11.84 28.22
CA GLU A 178 46.98 -13.20 28.45
C GLU A 178 47.59 -13.76 29.74
N LYS A 179 46.74 -14.24 30.63
CA LYS A 179 47.08 -15.06 31.79
C LYS A 179 47.06 -16.52 31.36
N GLU A 180 47.87 -17.36 32.01
CA GLU A 180 47.85 -18.80 31.73
C GLU A 180 46.46 -19.38 32.02
N ASN A 181 45.78 -19.86 30.98
CA ASN A 181 44.46 -20.49 31.10
C ASN A 181 44.16 -21.38 29.89
N VAL A 182 43.29 -22.37 30.07
CA VAL A 182 42.62 -23.08 28.98
C VAL A 182 41.12 -22.90 29.19
N PHE A 183 40.47 -22.12 28.33
CA PHE A 183 39.03 -21.93 28.41
C PHE A 183 38.31 -23.17 27.90
N SER A 184 37.96 -23.98 28.90
CA SER A 184 37.27 -25.26 28.87
C SER A 184 38.03 -26.42 28.21
N GLU A 185 38.94 -27.03 28.96
CA GLU A 185 39.55 -28.31 28.62
C GLU A 185 38.49 -29.41 28.39
N GLY A 186 38.59 -30.16 27.29
CA GLY A 186 37.65 -31.25 26.95
C GLY A 186 36.35 -30.83 26.26
N ILE A 187 36.16 -29.54 25.96
CA ILE A 187 35.07 -29.00 25.12
C ILE A 187 35.58 -28.72 23.70
N THR A 188 34.73 -28.86 22.68
CA THR A 188 35.09 -28.60 21.29
C THR A 188 35.51 -27.13 21.12
N ASN A 189 36.60 -26.88 20.38
CA ASN A 189 37.18 -25.55 20.13
C ASN A 189 37.73 -24.81 21.38
N ALA A 190 38.19 -25.54 22.40
CA ALA A 190 38.84 -24.95 23.58
C ALA A 190 39.93 -23.91 23.19
N ILE A 191 39.99 -22.80 23.93
CA ILE A 191 40.93 -21.70 23.67
C ILE A 191 42.06 -21.76 24.69
N THR A 192 43.31 -21.78 24.22
CA THR A 192 44.50 -21.75 25.08
C THR A 192 45.08 -20.34 25.16
N PHE A 193 45.25 -19.84 26.37
CA PHE A 193 45.84 -18.55 26.70
C PHE A 193 47.28 -18.74 27.19
N THR A 194 48.22 -18.01 26.59
CA THR A 194 49.65 -18.11 26.86
C THR A 194 50.12 -16.93 27.70
N LYS A 195 50.65 -17.21 28.89
CA LYS A 195 51.09 -16.16 29.83
C LYS A 195 51.98 -15.10 29.17
N GLY A 196 51.60 -13.83 29.30
CA GLY A 196 52.37 -12.68 28.84
C GLY A 196 52.20 -12.34 27.36
N LYS A 197 51.41 -13.11 26.60
CA LYS A 197 51.07 -12.77 25.21
C LYS A 197 50.13 -11.56 25.21
N GLN A 198 50.47 -10.55 24.41
CA GLN A 198 49.61 -9.38 24.22
C GLN A 198 48.52 -9.68 23.19
N VAL A 199 47.29 -9.29 23.50
CA VAL A 199 46.15 -9.25 22.57
C VAL A 199 45.62 -7.83 22.55
N GLN A 200 45.58 -7.23 21.35
CA GLN A 200 45.21 -5.83 21.17
C GLN A 200 43.72 -5.75 20.90
N THR A 201 43.00 -4.88 21.63
CA THR A 201 41.63 -4.51 21.27
C THR A 201 41.69 -3.37 20.25
N GLY A 202 40.75 -3.37 19.31
CA GLY A 202 40.66 -2.33 18.29
C GLY A 202 39.63 -1.25 18.63
N ASP A 203 39.71 -0.13 17.92
CA ASP A 203 38.73 0.94 17.88
C ASP A 203 38.42 1.30 16.41
N LYS A 204 37.46 2.20 16.18
CA LYS A 204 36.95 2.48 14.83
C LYS A 204 36.66 3.95 14.56
N PHE A 205 36.82 4.34 13.29
CA PHE A 205 36.47 5.66 12.78
C PHE A 205 35.75 5.56 11.43
N VAL A 206 35.15 6.67 10.97
CA VAL A 206 34.41 6.74 9.70
C VAL A 206 35.06 7.73 8.76
N VAL A 207 35.22 7.33 7.50
CA VAL A 207 35.70 8.20 6.42
C VAL A 207 34.68 8.34 5.30
N ARG A 208 34.69 9.48 4.62
CA ARG A 208 34.02 9.70 3.34
C ARG A 208 35.04 9.79 2.21
N VAL A 209 34.79 9.11 1.11
CA VAL A 209 35.60 9.19 -0.12
C VAL A 209 34.83 9.75 -1.30
N SER A 210 35.56 10.45 -2.19
CA SER A 210 35.07 10.86 -3.50
C SER A 210 35.89 10.21 -4.62
N PRO A 211 35.28 9.75 -5.72
CA PRO A 211 33.83 9.68 -5.93
C PRO A 211 33.19 8.62 -5.01
N THR A 212 31.87 8.71 -4.76
CA THR A 212 31.20 7.89 -3.74
C THR A 212 31.11 6.40 -4.08
N ASN A 213 31.45 6.03 -5.32
CA ASN A 213 31.58 4.66 -5.80
C ASN A 213 32.97 4.04 -5.55
N ALA A 214 33.96 4.82 -5.10
CA ALA A 214 35.29 4.31 -4.80
C ALA A 214 35.23 3.23 -3.70
N VAL A 215 35.98 2.14 -3.91
CA VAL A 215 36.06 1.00 -3.00
C VAL A 215 37.32 1.15 -2.15
N LEU A 216 37.16 1.06 -0.83
CA LEU A 216 38.29 1.03 0.11
C LEU A 216 38.53 -0.40 0.60
N THR A 217 39.80 -0.78 0.67
CA THR A 217 40.27 -2.03 1.28
C THR A 217 41.24 -1.75 2.42
N PRO A 218 41.44 -2.68 3.38
CA PRO A 218 42.32 -2.47 4.52
C PRO A 218 43.76 -2.05 4.16
N ASP A 219 44.31 -2.60 3.08
CA ASP A 219 45.66 -2.32 2.58
C ASP A 219 45.81 -0.94 1.93
N MET A 220 44.69 -0.30 1.54
CA MET A 220 44.71 1.08 1.05
C MET A 220 44.84 2.09 2.19
N ILE A 221 44.54 1.73 3.44
CA ILE A 221 44.42 2.70 4.53
C ILE A 221 45.63 2.64 5.45
N SER A 222 46.14 3.82 5.80
CA SER A 222 47.14 4.00 6.86
C SER A 222 46.88 5.29 7.63
N LEU A 223 47.50 5.44 8.80
CA LEU A 223 47.45 6.67 9.59
C LEU A 223 48.82 7.34 9.52
N THR A 224 48.83 8.65 9.26
CA THR A 224 50.06 9.45 9.18
C THR A 224 49.96 10.65 10.11
N ASN A 225 51.05 11.04 10.76
CA ASN A 225 51.06 12.22 11.63
C ASN A 225 51.48 13.49 10.87
N SER A 226 51.34 14.65 11.52
CA SER A 226 51.68 15.96 10.94
C SER A 226 53.16 16.13 10.55
N GLN A 227 54.03 15.20 10.95
CA GLN A 227 55.45 15.12 10.57
C GLN A 227 55.71 14.17 9.40
N GLY A 228 54.66 13.54 8.85
CA GLY A 228 54.75 12.58 7.74
C GLY A 228 55.19 11.18 8.13
N GLN A 229 55.15 10.83 9.42
CA GLN A 229 55.46 9.47 9.88
C GLN A 229 54.21 8.59 9.77
N ASN A 230 54.35 7.45 9.09
CA ASN A 230 53.27 6.48 8.91
C ASN A 230 53.25 5.45 10.05
N LEU A 231 52.06 5.17 10.60
CA LEU A 231 51.86 4.25 11.73
C LEU A 231 51.71 2.77 11.33
N ASN A 232 51.92 2.40 10.07
CA ASN A 232 51.78 1.01 9.63
C ASN A 232 52.67 0.02 10.40
N GLU A 233 53.76 0.48 11.04
CA GLU A 233 54.58 -0.37 11.91
C GLU A 233 53.97 -0.58 13.31
N PHE A 234 53.11 0.33 13.78
CA PHE A 234 52.51 0.33 15.11
C PHE A 234 51.05 -0.16 15.13
N LEU A 235 50.32 0.12 14.05
CA LEU A 235 48.88 -0.08 13.95
C LEU A 235 48.56 -0.93 12.71
N SER A 236 47.46 -1.65 12.80
CA SER A 236 46.95 -2.52 11.75
C SER A 236 45.48 -2.21 11.48
N VAL A 237 45.15 -2.02 10.21
CA VAL A 237 43.76 -1.90 9.76
C VAL A 237 43.16 -3.30 9.72
N GLN A 238 42.23 -3.57 10.62
CA GLN A 238 41.63 -4.89 10.80
C GLN A 238 40.47 -5.12 9.83
N LYS A 239 39.65 -4.09 9.62
CA LYS A 239 38.44 -4.19 8.82
C LYS A 239 38.09 -2.85 8.17
N VAL A 240 37.61 -2.89 6.93
CA VAL A 240 37.07 -1.74 6.21
C VAL A 240 35.74 -2.17 5.59
N GLU A 241 34.65 -1.53 5.96
CA GLU A 241 33.31 -1.89 5.48
C GLU A 241 32.45 -0.67 5.21
N LYS A 242 31.43 -0.82 4.34
CA LYS A 242 30.50 0.27 4.06
C LYS A 242 29.74 0.63 5.33
N TYR A 243 29.65 1.92 5.63
CA TYR A 243 28.99 2.39 6.84
C TYR A 243 27.45 2.20 6.75
N ASN A 244 26.91 1.38 7.65
CA ASN A 244 25.48 1.00 7.69
C ASN A 244 24.73 1.53 8.94
N GLY A 245 25.24 2.58 9.60
CA GLY A 245 24.57 3.24 10.73
C GLY A 245 23.25 3.94 10.34
N LEU A 246 22.70 4.82 11.19
CA LEU A 246 21.39 5.51 11.05
C LEU A 246 21.26 6.37 9.78
N LEU A 247 21.25 5.75 8.60
CA LEU A 247 20.93 6.34 7.31
C LEU A 247 19.43 6.14 7.09
N SER A 248 18.65 7.20 7.28
CA SER A 248 17.18 7.18 7.20
C SER A 248 16.61 7.06 5.78
N ARG A 249 17.45 6.76 4.77
CA ARG A 249 17.05 6.54 3.36
C ARG A 249 17.92 5.43 2.77
N ALA A 250 17.32 4.60 1.92
CA ALA A 250 17.89 3.40 1.30
C ALA A 250 19.39 3.57 0.94
N ALA A 251 20.18 2.51 1.17
CA ALA A 251 21.63 2.38 0.97
C ALA A 251 22.12 2.86 -0.40
N GLY A 252 22.11 4.18 -0.61
CA GLY A 252 22.70 4.85 -1.76
C GLY A 252 24.22 4.89 -1.60
N ASN A 253 24.93 4.91 -2.72
CA ASN A 253 26.40 5.02 -2.75
C ASN A 253 26.82 6.39 -2.19
N ASN A 254 27.04 6.46 -0.88
CA ASN A 254 27.30 7.68 -0.11
C ASN A 254 28.80 7.92 0.16
N GLY A 255 29.66 6.99 -0.27
CA GLY A 255 31.11 7.05 -0.09
C GLY A 255 31.57 6.89 1.36
N LEU A 256 30.70 6.47 2.30
CA LEU A 256 31.05 6.32 3.72
C LEU A 256 31.54 4.91 4.04
N TRP A 257 32.66 4.84 4.76
CA TRP A 257 33.31 3.59 5.18
C TRP A 257 33.65 3.63 6.67
N GLU A 258 33.32 2.56 7.39
CA GLU A 258 33.79 2.30 8.76
C GLU A 258 35.11 1.54 8.71
N VAL A 259 36.12 2.05 9.41
CA VAL A 259 37.47 1.50 9.47
C VAL A 259 37.77 1.09 10.91
N THR A 260 38.04 -0.20 11.13
CA THR A 260 38.46 -0.74 12.42
C THR A 260 39.97 -0.91 12.43
N VAL A 261 40.63 -0.39 13.47
CA VAL A 261 42.07 -0.41 13.65
C VAL A 261 42.44 -0.98 15.00
N ALA A 262 43.58 -1.64 15.10
CA ALA A 262 44.13 -2.12 16.37
C ALA A 262 45.66 -1.99 16.36
N LEU A 263 46.26 -1.83 17.53
CA LEU A 263 47.71 -1.89 17.66
C LEU A 263 48.23 -3.26 17.20
N LYS A 264 49.47 -3.30 16.72
CA LYS A 264 50.19 -4.57 16.47
C LYS A 264 50.79 -5.12 17.75
N ASN A 265 51.35 -4.22 18.56
CA ASN A 265 51.90 -4.48 19.88
C ASN A 265 51.85 -3.16 20.69
N TYR A 266 51.83 -3.25 22.01
CA TYR A 266 51.91 -2.09 22.89
C TYR A 266 53.22 -2.08 23.67
N ASP A 267 53.95 -0.97 23.55
CA ASP A 267 55.07 -0.57 24.39
C ASP A 267 54.83 0.91 24.74
N GLU A 268 54.67 1.21 26.03
CA GLU A 268 54.28 2.55 26.51
C GLU A 268 55.20 3.65 25.96
N LYS A 269 56.51 3.43 25.97
CA LYS A 269 57.48 4.42 25.50
C LYS A 269 57.43 4.61 24.00
N ALA A 270 57.33 3.52 23.23
CA ALA A 270 57.25 3.60 21.78
C ALA A 270 55.91 4.19 21.31
N PHE A 271 54.82 3.93 22.03
CA PHE A 271 53.50 4.51 21.78
C PHE A 271 53.50 6.02 22.06
N SER A 272 53.87 6.46 23.27
CA SER A 272 53.94 7.90 23.60
C SER A 272 54.91 8.65 22.69
N ALA A 273 56.01 8.01 22.23
CA ALA A 273 56.93 8.65 21.28
C ALA A 273 56.32 8.97 19.91
N VAL A 274 55.27 8.26 19.50
CA VAL A 274 54.57 8.51 18.22
C VAL A 274 53.26 9.26 18.39
N THR A 275 52.64 9.24 19.58
CA THR A 275 51.35 9.88 19.86
C THR A 275 51.44 11.19 20.66
N GLU A 276 52.57 11.52 21.28
CA GLU A 276 52.74 12.72 22.11
C GLU A 276 53.97 13.55 21.71
N THR A 277 53.91 14.86 21.95
CA THR A 277 55.04 15.78 21.77
C THR A 277 55.12 16.81 22.89
N LYS A 278 56.29 17.40 23.10
CA LYS A 278 56.48 18.48 24.10
C LYS A 278 56.40 19.85 23.45
N VAL A 279 55.48 20.68 23.93
CA VAL A 279 55.36 22.08 23.55
C VAL A 279 55.60 22.94 24.80
N GLY A 280 56.84 23.41 24.97
CA GLY A 280 57.25 24.09 26.21
C GLY A 280 57.35 23.10 27.38
N ASN A 281 56.56 23.33 28.44
CA ASN A 281 56.47 22.44 29.60
C ASN A 281 55.32 21.43 29.51
N ASP A 282 54.41 21.61 28.55
CA ASP A 282 53.19 20.81 28.42
C ASP A 282 53.41 19.66 27.42
N THR A 283 52.75 18.54 27.67
CA THR A 283 52.67 17.39 26.76
C THR A 283 51.38 17.53 25.96
N GLU A 284 51.49 17.51 24.64
CA GLU A 284 50.38 17.66 23.70
C GLU A 284 50.26 16.41 22.82
N SER A 285 49.04 16.03 22.46
CA SER A 285 48.80 14.91 21.54
C SER A 285 49.18 15.26 20.11
N ILE A 286 49.78 14.30 19.40
CA ILE A 286 50.06 14.36 17.98
C ILE A 286 48.77 14.02 17.22
N LEU A 287 48.40 14.87 16.27
CA LEU A 287 47.26 14.66 15.38
C LEU A 287 47.64 13.81 14.17
N PHE A 288 46.72 12.93 13.79
CA PHE A 288 46.84 11.96 12.71
C PHE A 288 45.77 12.19 11.65
N ALA A 289 46.14 11.93 10.42
CA ALA A 289 45.26 11.92 9.26
C ALA A 289 45.18 10.51 8.67
N VAL A 290 44.04 10.22 8.05
CA VAL A 290 43.83 8.99 7.29
C VAL A 290 44.44 9.18 5.91
N GLN A 291 45.35 8.28 5.56
CA GLN A 291 46.04 8.23 4.29
C GLN A 291 45.53 7.05 3.48
N VAL A 292 44.95 7.34 2.31
CA VAL A 292 44.47 6.36 1.34
C VAL A 292 45.46 6.23 0.20
N ASN A 293 46.12 5.08 0.11
CA ASN A 293 46.96 4.70 -1.00
C ASN A 293 46.10 4.37 -2.22
N ASN A 294 46.35 5.09 -3.31
CA ASN A 294 45.63 4.98 -4.57
C ASN A 294 46.60 4.76 -5.75
N THR A 295 47.72 4.10 -5.48
CA THR A 295 48.80 3.84 -6.43
C THR A 295 48.41 2.69 -7.35
N LEU A 296 48.35 2.94 -8.66
CA LEU A 296 48.24 1.88 -9.66
C LEU A 296 49.60 1.18 -9.79
N SER A 297 49.60 -0.15 -9.93
CA SER A 297 50.72 -1.10 -9.70
C SER A 297 52.07 -0.82 -10.38
N THR A 298 52.23 0.26 -11.17
CA THR A 298 53.45 0.64 -11.89
C THR A 298 53.80 2.14 -11.81
N ALA A 299 53.11 2.94 -10.98
CA ALA A 299 53.31 4.40 -10.87
C ALA A 299 54.03 4.83 -9.57
N GLU A 300 54.57 6.06 -9.53
CA GLU A 300 54.98 6.71 -8.27
C GLU A 300 53.80 6.77 -7.28
N THR A 301 54.07 6.63 -5.98
CA THR A 301 53.06 6.50 -4.94
C THR A 301 52.10 7.69 -4.92
N ARG A 302 50.78 7.44 -5.05
CA ARG A 302 49.72 8.45 -4.94
C ARG A 302 48.91 8.22 -3.67
N GLU A 303 48.89 9.23 -2.81
CA GLU A 303 48.23 9.18 -1.52
C GLU A 303 47.23 10.34 -1.39
N VAL A 304 46.05 10.06 -0.83
CA VAL A 304 45.07 11.08 -0.46
C VAL A 304 44.99 11.11 1.06
N ILE A 305 45.16 12.28 1.66
CA ILE A 305 45.25 12.46 3.10
C ILE A 305 44.05 13.29 3.58
N SER A 306 43.43 12.90 4.69
CA SER A 306 42.36 13.68 5.33
C SER A 306 42.92 14.91 6.07
N SER A 307 42.06 15.65 6.74
CA SER A 307 42.49 16.54 7.83
C SER A 307 43.16 15.75 8.96
N TYR A 308 44.03 16.42 9.71
CA TYR A 308 44.72 15.88 10.90
C TYR A 308 43.83 16.09 12.13
N ASP A 309 42.83 15.22 12.31
CA ASP A 309 41.83 15.37 13.37
C ASP A 309 41.79 14.17 14.34
N LEU A 310 42.57 13.09 14.11
CA LEU A 310 42.59 11.93 15.00
C LEU A 310 43.72 12.04 16.03
N THR A 311 43.43 11.78 17.30
CA THR A 311 44.37 11.45 18.37
C THR A 311 44.27 9.96 18.66
N LEU A 312 45.35 9.39 19.19
CA LEU A 312 45.43 8.00 19.61
C LEU A 312 45.78 7.99 21.09
N ASP A 313 44.98 7.29 21.87
CA ASP A 313 45.20 7.07 23.30
C ASP A 313 45.20 5.57 23.63
N TRP A 314 45.73 5.22 24.79
CA TRP A 314 45.73 3.87 25.30
C TRP A 314 45.21 3.83 26.73
N THR A 315 44.33 2.87 27.00
CA THR A 315 43.80 2.62 28.34
C THR A 315 44.09 1.20 28.81
N GLU A 316 44.13 1.02 30.12
CA GLU A 316 44.34 -0.29 30.72
C GLU A 316 43.18 -1.23 30.37
N TYR A 317 43.50 -2.46 29.95
CA TYR A 317 42.50 -3.46 29.66
C TYR A 317 41.78 -3.91 30.95
N VAL A 318 40.46 -3.76 30.96
CA VAL A 318 39.60 -4.23 32.06
C VAL A 318 38.69 -5.33 31.54
N GLY A 319 38.91 -6.56 32.00
CA GLY A 319 38.04 -7.69 31.67
C GLY A 319 36.65 -7.56 32.30
N GLU A 320 35.63 -8.12 31.64
CA GLU A 320 34.30 -8.22 32.22
C GLU A 320 34.31 -9.17 33.43
N LYS A 321 33.53 -8.84 34.46
CA LYS A 321 33.48 -9.61 35.72
C LYS A 321 32.09 -10.01 36.17
N SER A 322 31.10 -9.81 35.29
CA SER A 322 29.74 -10.26 35.47
C SER A 322 29.13 -10.61 34.13
N LEU A 323 28.40 -11.71 34.08
CA LEU A 323 27.79 -12.18 32.84
C LEU A 323 26.34 -11.71 32.72
N ASN A 324 26.03 -11.02 31.63
CA ASN A 324 24.66 -10.67 31.25
C ASN A 324 24.43 -11.05 29.79
N TYR A 325 23.26 -11.57 29.47
CA TYR A 325 22.92 -12.03 28.13
C TYR A 325 21.41 -12.07 27.90
N PHE A 326 21.04 -12.15 26.63
CA PHE A 326 19.70 -12.41 26.17
C PHE A 326 19.57 -13.84 25.68
N VAL A 327 18.42 -14.44 25.98
CA VAL A 327 17.90 -15.65 25.33
C VAL A 327 16.82 -15.16 24.36
N ASP A 328 17.16 -15.19 23.07
CA ASP A 328 16.45 -14.51 21.99
C ASP A 328 16.19 -13.04 22.30
N ALA A 329 14.95 -12.67 22.64
CA ALA A 329 14.56 -11.30 22.98
C ALA A 329 14.38 -11.06 24.49
N THR A 330 14.60 -12.08 25.33
CA THR A 330 14.38 -12.01 26.78
C THR A 330 15.72 -11.94 27.50
N ASN A 331 15.94 -10.93 28.32
CA ASN A 331 17.16 -10.84 29.13
C ASN A 331 17.18 -11.95 30.19
N VAL A 332 18.36 -12.51 30.48
CA VAL A 332 18.55 -13.59 31.47
C VAL A 332 17.96 -13.26 32.83
N LYS A 333 17.95 -11.98 33.25
CA LYS A 333 17.38 -11.53 34.52
C LYS A 333 15.89 -11.86 34.69
N ASP A 334 15.17 -11.98 33.58
CA ASP A 334 13.73 -12.23 33.53
C ASP A 334 13.43 -13.73 33.26
N ILE A 335 14.46 -14.59 33.30
CA ILE A 335 14.35 -16.04 33.04
C ILE A 335 14.70 -16.81 34.31
N HIS A 336 13.92 -17.85 34.56
CA HIS A 336 14.10 -18.75 35.70
C HIS A 336 15.52 -19.32 35.82
N ASN A 337 16.02 -19.37 37.05
CA ASN A 337 17.06 -20.29 37.46
C ASN A 337 16.65 -21.04 38.74
N ARG A 338 17.22 -22.23 38.93
CA ARG A 338 17.08 -23.00 40.16
C ARG A 338 18.03 -22.45 41.23
N PHE A 339 17.56 -21.44 41.98
CA PHE A 339 18.36 -20.81 43.06
C PHE A 339 18.16 -21.49 44.42
N THR A 340 16.91 -21.81 44.79
CA THR A 340 16.59 -22.47 46.06
C THR A 340 15.97 -23.86 45.88
N LYS A 341 15.19 -24.06 44.82
CA LYS A 341 14.41 -25.27 44.59
C LYS A 341 14.26 -25.59 43.11
N ALA A 342 14.15 -26.88 42.79
CA ALA A 342 13.60 -27.35 41.52
C ALA A 342 12.07 -27.17 41.49
N GLU A 343 11.47 -27.39 40.33
CA GLU A 343 10.05 -27.15 40.05
C GLU A 343 9.10 -28.02 40.90
N ASP A 344 9.55 -29.20 41.33
CA ASP A 344 8.83 -30.09 42.24
C ASP A 344 8.97 -29.71 43.73
N GLY A 345 9.78 -28.69 44.02
CA GLY A 345 10.09 -28.22 45.37
C GLY A 345 11.31 -28.87 46.03
N THR A 346 12.02 -29.75 45.33
CA THR A 346 13.29 -30.36 45.79
C THR A 346 14.35 -29.27 45.99
N ASN A 347 15.05 -29.30 47.12
CA ASN A 347 16.02 -28.25 47.46
C ASN A 347 17.26 -28.31 46.55
N VAL A 348 17.72 -27.14 46.13
CA VAL A 348 18.98 -26.93 45.42
C VAL A 348 20.06 -26.60 46.45
N THR A 349 21.21 -27.27 46.37
CA THR A 349 22.35 -27.04 47.29
C THR A 349 23.51 -26.30 46.65
N TYR A 350 23.55 -26.24 45.32
CA TYR A 350 24.54 -25.45 44.60
C TYR A 350 24.31 -23.97 44.85
N GLN A 351 25.39 -23.20 44.92
CA GLN A 351 25.34 -21.75 45.14
C GLN A 351 25.95 -21.07 43.92
N GLU A 352 25.17 -20.21 43.26
CA GLU A 352 25.67 -19.33 42.20
C GLU A 352 26.78 -18.43 42.76
N LEU A 353 27.87 -18.23 42.02
CA LEU A 353 29.02 -17.47 42.48
C LEU A 353 29.18 -16.16 41.71
N ALA A 354 29.73 -15.16 42.39
CA ALA A 354 30.19 -13.92 41.77
C ALA A 354 31.61 -13.62 42.22
N TRP A 355 32.38 -12.92 41.39
CA TRP A 355 33.69 -12.42 41.76
C TRP A 355 33.59 -11.42 42.93
N THR A 356 34.51 -11.49 43.90
CA THR A 356 34.57 -10.51 45.00
C THR A 356 35.19 -9.19 44.57
N SER A 357 36.10 -9.22 43.59
CA SER A 357 36.82 -8.05 43.09
C SER A 357 36.96 -8.10 41.56
N ASP A 358 38.08 -8.62 41.05
CA ASP A 358 38.43 -8.67 39.64
C ASP A 358 38.24 -10.07 39.08
N ALA A 359 37.99 -10.16 37.77
CA ALA A 359 37.90 -11.42 37.08
C ALA A 359 39.22 -12.22 37.19
N ALA A 360 39.11 -13.54 37.34
CA ALA A 360 40.25 -14.43 37.47
C ALA A 360 40.16 -15.61 36.48
N THR A 361 41.30 -16.26 36.22
CA THR A 361 41.34 -17.46 35.36
C THR A 361 40.83 -18.70 36.08
N THR A 362 40.84 -18.69 37.42
CA THR A 362 40.45 -19.83 38.27
C THR A 362 39.75 -19.35 39.54
N ILE A 363 38.89 -20.23 40.08
CA ILE A 363 38.15 -20.00 41.31
C ILE A 363 38.99 -20.48 42.51
N ILE A 364 39.01 -19.68 43.58
CA ILE A 364 39.44 -20.11 44.91
C ILE A 364 38.17 -20.38 45.74
N PRO A 365 37.85 -21.65 46.05
CA PRO A 365 36.55 -22.03 46.63
C PRO A 365 36.19 -21.27 47.91
N LEU A 366 34.88 -21.15 48.18
CA LEU A 366 34.31 -20.43 49.33
C LEU A 366 34.84 -20.90 50.69
N ASP A 367 35.27 -22.17 50.81
CA ASP A 367 35.78 -22.75 52.05
C ASP A 367 37.26 -22.38 52.35
N LYS A 368 37.91 -21.59 51.49
CA LYS A 368 39.32 -21.19 51.63
C LYS A 368 39.47 -19.76 52.16
N VAL A 369 40.53 -19.54 52.94
CA VAL A 369 40.85 -18.28 53.63
C VAL A 369 41.01 -17.08 52.67
N ASN A 370 41.43 -17.31 51.43
CA ASN A 370 41.64 -16.28 50.40
C ASN A 370 40.70 -16.47 49.20
N THR A 371 39.45 -16.86 49.45
CA THR A 371 38.45 -16.99 48.37
C THR A 371 38.33 -15.69 47.57
N ASN A 372 38.26 -15.82 46.25
CA ASN A 372 38.03 -14.72 45.31
C ASN A 372 36.58 -14.67 44.81
N VAL A 373 35.71 -15.51 45.37
CA VAL A 373 34.30 -15.59 45.03
C VAL A 373 33.43 -15.41 46.25
N LYS A 374 32.17 -15.03 46.01
CA LYS A 374 31.10 -14.95 46.99
C LYS A 374 29.85 -15.60 46.41
N VAL A 375 28.91 -15.96 47.27
CA VAL A 375 27.56 -16.34 46.82
C VAL A 375 26.89 -15.14 46.15
N ASP A 376 26.40 -15.32 44.93
CA ASP A 376 25.67 -14.31 44.19
C ASP A 376 24.18 -14.32 44.54
N ASN A 377 23.85 -13.75 45.70
CA ASN A 377 22.44 -13.55 46.09
C ASN A 377 21.69 -12.59 45.15
N GLY A 378 22.39 -11.88 44.25
CA GLY A 378 21.79 -11.02 43.24
C GLY A 378 21.21 -11.80 42.05
N ASP A 379 21.60 -13.06 41.86
CA ASP A 379 21.13 -13.94 40.78
C ASP A 379 19.98 -14.86 41.20
N ASP A 380 19.21 -14.51 42.23
CA ASP A 380 17.98 -15.24 42.59
C ASP A 380 16.85 -14.92 41.60
N ARG A 381 16.65 -15.83 40.64
CA ARG A 381 15.57 -15.78 39.64
C ARG A 381 14.60 -16.94 39.81
N GLN A 382 14.48 -17.50 41.02
CA GLN A 382 13.57 -18.62 41.32
C GLN A 382 12.11 -18.32 40.94
N THR A 383 11.68 -17.06 41.09
CA THR A 383 10.30 -16.64 40.83
C THR A 383 10.03 -16.22 39.39
N GLN A 384 11.08 -16.12 38.57
CA GLN A 384 10.95 -15.80 37.15
C GLN A 384 10.39 -17.00 36.38
N LYS A 385 9.92 -16.75 35.15
CA LYS A 385 9.31 -17.78 34.32
C LYS A 385 10.38 -18.59 33.58
N LEU A 386 10.09 -19.87 33.39
CA LEU A 386 10.84 -20.72 32.46
C LEU A 386 10.74 -20.14 31.05
N TYR A 387 11.85 -20.19 30.31
CA TYR A 387 11.84 -19.78 28.91
C TYR A 387 11.08 -20.81 28.05
N PRO A 388 10.06 -20.43 27.27
CA PRO A 388 9.25 -21.38 26.52
C PRO A 388 9.94 -21.80 25.21
N ALA A 389 10.98 -22.64 25.33
CA ALA A 389 11.70 -23.18 24.18
C ALA A 389 10.79 -24.06 23.30
N VAL A 390 11.01 -24.03 21.99
CA VAL A 390 10.27 -24.82 21.01
C VAL A 390 11.19 -25.89 20.43
N GLN A 391 10.71 -27.13 20.37
CA GLN A 391 11.48 -28.22 19.78
C GLN A 391 11.89 -27.91 18.33
N GLY A 392 13.18 -28.09 18.05
CA GLY A 392 13.77 -27.91 16.73
C GLY A 392 14.01 -26.45 16.32
N GLU A 393 13.55 -25.48 17.11
CA GLU A 393 13.86 -24.07 16.91
C GLU A 393 15.16 -23.69 17.64
N ALA A 394 15.97 -22.86 17.00
CA ALA A 394 17.20 -22.35 17.59
C ALA A 394 16.89 -21.33 18.69
N ILE A 395 17.58 -21.46 19.81
CA ILE A 395 17.59 -20.52 20.92
C ILE A 395 18.89 -19.72 20.81
N LYS A 396 18.78 -18.41 20.53
CA LYS A 396 19.94 -17.55 20.41
C LYS A 396 20.38 -17.03 21.78
N ILE A 397 21.65 -17.14 22.10
CA ILE A 397 22.27 -16.55 23.30
C ILE A 397 23.20 -15.43 22.87
N ALA A 398 22.95 -14.20 23.32
CA ALA A 398 23.79 -13.05 22.98
C ALA A 398 24.19 -12.28 24.25
N LEU A 399 25.49 -12.12 24.48
CA LEU A 399 26.02 -11.36 25.60
C LEU A 399 25.66 -9.88 25.46
N SER A 400 25.44 -9.21 26.60
CA SER A 400 25.07 -7.80 26.62
C SER A 400 25.67 -7.08 27.81
N THR A 401 26.06 -5.82 27.62
CA THR A 401 26.40 -4.89 28.70
C THR A 401 25.18 -4.14 29.25
N THR A 402 24.00 -4.26 28.61
CA THR A 402 22.76 -3.61 29.04
C THR A 402 21.57 -4.58 29.11
N ASP A 403 20.55 -4.23 29.88
CA ASP A 403 19.38 -5.07 30.17
C ASP A 403 18.22 -4.90 29.19
N ASP A 404 18.20 -3.81 28.43
CA ASP A 404 17.08 -3.36 27.60
C ASP A 404 17.18 -3.82 26.14
N LYS A 405 18.42 -4.00 25.65
CA LYS A 405 18.75 -4.45 24.31
C LYS A 405 20.08 -5.18 24.30
N VAL A 406 20.34 -5.93 23.24
CA VAL A 406 21.64 -6.56 23.03
C VAL A 406 22.69 -5.49 22.70
N THR A 407 23.61 -5.24 23.64
CA THR A 407 24.79 -4.39 23.45
C THR A 407 26.04 -5.23 23.65
N ALA A 408 26.62 -5.72 22.56
CA ALA A 408 27.74 -6.68 22.62
C ALA A 408 28.94 -6.12 23.42
N PRO A 409 29.43 -6.86 24.44
CA PRO A 409 30.64 -6.47 25.16
C PRO A 409 31.88 -6.49 24.25
N VAL A 410 32.82 -5.57 24.47
CA VAL A 410 34.02 -5.43 23.62
C VAL A 410 35.22 -6.26 24.10
N ASN A 411 35.18 -6.78 25.33
CA ASN A 411 36.31 -7.42 25.99
C ASN A 411 36.29 -8.96 25.94
N ILE A 412 35.31 -9.55 25.27
CA ILE A 412 35.05 -10.99 25.26
C ILE A 412 35.73 -11.67 24.07
N ARG A 413 36.43 -12.78 24.36
CA ARG A 413 37.04 -13.63 23.35
C ARG A 413 36.13 -14.74 22.88
N GLY A 414 35.38 -15.38 23.78
CA GLY A 414 34.50 -16.48 23.40
C GLY A 414 33.46 -16.86 24.46
N ILE A 415 32.52 -17.68 24.02
CA ILE A 415 31.34 -18.12 24.76
C ILE A 415 31.08 -19.61 24.52
N TYR A 416 30.55 -20.33 25.51
CA TYR A 416 29.98 -21.66 25.31
C TYR A 416 28.79 -21.91 26.24
N VAL A 417 27.99 -22.92 25.90
CA VAL A 417 26.82 -23.34 26.69
C VAL A 417 26.90 -24.82 27.02
N VAL A 418 26.56 -25.17 28.26
CA VAL A 418 26.48 -26.55 28.76
C VAL A 418 25.15 -26.77 29.49
N LEU A 419 24.88 -28.01 29.89
CA LEU A 419 23.79 -28.32 30.83
C LEU A 419 24.18 -27.88 32.24
N ASP A 420 23.20 -27.37 33.01
CA ASP A 420 23.38 -26.98 34.41
C ASP A 420 23.38 -28.20 35.36
N LYS A 421 24.36 -29.09 35.16
CA LYS A 421 24.38 -30.44 35.74
C LYS A 421 24.34 -30.45 37.27
N ALA A 422 24.88 -29.42 37.91
CA ALA A 422 24.92 -29.32 39.37
C ALA A 422 23.52 -29.12 40.00
N ASN A 423 22.58 -28.59 39.21
CA ASN A 423 21.21 -28.27 39.63
C ASN A 423 20.15 -29.20 39.02
N ALA A 424 20.57 -30.29 38.36
CA ALA A 424 19.69 -31.38 37.95
C ALA A 424 19.33 -32.26 39.17
N VAL A 425 18.56 -31.68 40.11
CA VAL A 425 18.25 -32.27 41.43
C VAL A 425 16.86 -32.88 41.55
N GLU A 426 15.92 -32.60 40.63
CA GLU A 426 14.49 -32.97 40.75
C GLU A 426 14.31 -34.48 40.91
N SER A 427 15.11 -35.26 40.18
CA SER A 427 15.10 -36.74 40.29
C SER A 427 16.50 -37.33 40.13
N ALA A 428 17.53 -36.66 40.66
CA ALA A 428 18.92 -37.05 40.51
C ALA A 428 19.17 -38.55 40.86
N PRO A 429 19.89 -39.31 40.01
CA PRO A 429 20.56 -38.91 38.77
C PRO A 429 19.68 -39.01 37.52
N SER A 430 18.41 -39.43 37.65
CA SER A 430 17.52 -39.73 36.51
C SER A 430 17.27 -38.51 35.63
N GLU A 431 17.05 -37.34 36.22
CA GLU A 431 16.90 -36.08 35.49
C GLU A 431 18.12 -35.78 34.61
N LEU A 432 19.32 -35.84 35.19
CA LEU A 432 20.55 -35.62 34.44
C LEU A 432 20.76 -36.67 33.34
N ASN A 433 20.40 -37.94 33.60
CA ASN A 433 20.43 -38.98 32.58
C ASN A 433 19.46 -38.66 31.42
N ALA A 434 18.28 -38.12 31.74
CA ALA A 434 17.30 -37.70 30.75
C ALA A 434 17.85 -36.52 29.92
N TRP A 435 18.35 -35.47 30.56
CA TRP A 435 18.99 -34.33 29.89
C TRP A 435 20.12 -34.80 28.95
N ASN A 436 21.01 -35.68 29.40
CA ASN A 436 22.10 -36.21 28.56
C ASN A 436 21.61 -37.12 27.41
N SER A 437 20.39 -37.67 27.48
CA SER A 437 19.82 -38.52 26.43
C SER A 437 19.20 -37.73 25.28
N TYR A 438 18.95 -36.44 25.48
CA TYR A 438 18.35 -35.57 24.46
C TYR A 438 19.39 -35.16 23.40
N THR A 439 18.87 -34.79 22.23
CA THR A 439 19.65 -34.37 21.07
C THR A 439 19.74 -32.85 21.05
N TYR A 440 20.96 -32.34 21.05
CA TYR A 440 21.26 -30.92 21.00
C TYR A 440 22.21 -30.58 19.85
N SER A 441 22.13 -29.34 19.37
CA SER A 441 23.21 -28.68 18.61
C SER A 441 23.74 -27.48 19.41
N GLY A 442 25.00 -27.10 19.17
CA GLY A 442 25.63 -25.91 19.76
C GLY A 442 26.14 -26.05 21.20
N LEU A 443 25.69 -27.05 21.96
CA LEU A 443 26.23 -27.34 23.30
C LEU A 443 27.68 -27.83 23.26
N ASN A 444 28.41 -27.62 24.36
CA ASN A 444 29.78 -28.09 24.54
C ASN A 444 30.70 -27.71 23.36
N THR A 445 30.50 -26.51 22.81
CA THR A 445 31.34 -25.94 21.74
C THR A 445 31.65 -24.50 22.08
N VAL A 446 32.94 -24.15 22.13
CA VAL A 446 33.38 -22.76 22.24
C VAL A 446 33.21 -22.07 20.90
N VAL A 447 32.55 -20.91 20.94
CA VAL A 447 32.38 -20.01 19.81
C VAL A 447 33.13 -18.72 20.13
N GLU A 448 34.06 -18.32 19.26
CA GLU A 448 34.70 -17.01 19.39
C GLU A 448 33.70 -15.89 19.10
N GLY A 449 33.71 -14.83 19.92
CA GLY A 449 32.77 -13.73 19.87
C GLY A 449 31.77 -13.70 21.03
N THR A 450 30.68 -12.94 20.86
CA THR A 450 29.73 -12.56 21.93
C THR A 450 28.35 -13.18 21.80
N SER A 451 28.16 -14.14 20.90
CA SER A 451 26.88 -14.83 20.73
C SER A 451 27.06 -16.26 20.25
N THR A 452 26.13 -17.12 20.61
CA THR A 452 26.02 -18.50 20.14
C THR A 452 24.55 -18.91 20.06
N GLU A 453 24.26 -20.10 19.57
CA GLU A 453 22.91 -20.66 19.51
C GLU A 453 22.93 -22.13 19.92
N ILE A 454 21.82 -22.58 20.49
CA ILE A 454 21.59 -23.98 20.82
C ILE A 454 20.24 -24.41 20.24
N THR A 455 20.07 -25.70 19.96
CA THR A 455 18.75 -26.24 19.58
C THR A 455 18.51 -27.52 20.36
N ILE A 456 17.25 -27.74 20.75
CA ILE A 456 16.80 -28.96 21.45
C ILE A 456 15.89 -29.71 20.48
N ASN A 457 16.31 -30.89 20.03
CA ASN A 457 15.60 -31.64 19.00
C ASN A 457 15.21 -33.03 19.51
N SER A 458 14.28 -33.08 20.47
CA SER A 458 13.90 -34.32 21.16
C SER A 458 12.45 -34.36 21.57
N THR A 459 11.69 -35.25 20.94
CA THR A 459 10.24 -35.39 21.16
C THR A 459 9.89 -35.96 22.52
N THR A 460 10.82 -36.68 23.13
CA THR A 460 10.70 -37.21 24.48
C THR A 460 10.91 -36.17 25.56
N ALA A 461 11.50 -35.01 25.22
CA ALA A 461 11.76 -33.92 26.16
C ALA A 461 10.61 -32.91 26.24
N ILE A 462 9.49 -33.14 25.53
CA ILE A 462 8.37 -32.21 25.49
C ILE A 462 7.72 -32.11 26.88
N ASN A 463 7.56 -30.87 27.34
CA ASN A 463 7.15 -30.40 28.67
C ASN A 463 8.22 -30.51 29.76
N ASP A 464 9.38 -31.09 29.48
CA ASP A 464 10.46 -31.17 30.46
C ASP A 464 11.11 -29.80 30.67
N VAL A 465 11.63 -29.63 31.88
CA VAL A 465 12.47 -28.49 32.25
C VAL A 465 13.94 -28.88 32.07
N ILE A 466 14.69 -28.02 31.37
CA ILE A 466 16.10 -28.25 31.06
C ILE A 466 16.89 -27.00 31.46
N GLY A 467 17.88 -27.19 32.33
CA GLY A 467 18.80 -26.14 32.75
C GLY A 467 20.03 -26.05 31.85
N PHE A 468 20.36 -24.84 31.41
CA PHE A 468 21.59 -24.53 30.69
C PHE A 468 22.43 -23.55 31.48
N ARG A 469 23.74 -23.57 31.25
CA ARG A 469 24.70 -22.65 31.86
C ARG A 469 25.62 -22.07 30.81
N VAL A 470 25.73 -20.75 30.80
CA VAL A 470 26.51 -19.99 29.83
C VAL A 470 27.83 -19.56 30.48
N TYR A 471 28.92 -19.77 29.76
CA TYR A 471 30.26 -19.35 30.15
C TYR A 471 30.83 -18.41 29.11
N ALA A 472 31.58 -17.41 29.55
CA ALA A 472 32.33 -16.51 28.67
C ALA A 472 33.73 -16.23 29.23
N VAL A 473 34.66 -15.92 28.33
CA VAL A 473 36.05 -15.61 28.67
C VAL A 473 36.48 -14.28 28.05
N ASN A 474 37.24 -13.52 28.82
CA ASN A 474 37.89 -12.28 28.43
C ASN A 474 39.09 -12.53 27.52
N PHE A 475 39.55 -11.51 26.78
CA PHE A 475 40.78 -11.59 25.98
C PHE A 475 42.04 -11.86 26.81
N ASP A 476 42.07 -11.49 28.09
CA ASP A 476 43.18 -11.81 29.01
C ASP A 476 43.11 -13.25 29.57
N GLY A 477 42.09 -14.02 29.20
CA GLY A 477 41.87 -15.39 29.66
C GLY A 477 41.11 -15.51 30.98
N THR A 478 40.70 -14.42 31.63
CA THR A 478 39.86 -14.50 32.84
C THR A 478 38.41 -14.86 32.51
N LEU A 479 37.75 -15.57 33.43
CA LEU A 479 36.33 -15.92 33.28
C LEU A 479 35.47 -14.72 33.64
N VAL A 480 34.46 -14.45 32.82
CA VAL A 480 33.53 -13.32 33.02
C VAL A 480 32.69 -13.53 34.27
N ASP A 481 32.36 -14.78 34.56
CA ASP A 481 31.60 -15.20 35.72
C ASP A 481 32.30 -16.46 36.28
N PRO A 482 32.48 -16.58 37.61
CA PRO A 482 33.32 -17.63 38.17
C PRO A 482 32.87 -19.02 37.78
N ASP A 483 31.57 -19.26 37.81
CA ASP A 483 30.96 -20.55 37.55
C ASP A 483 29.99 -20.52 36.37
N GLY A 484 29.91 -19.42 35.62
CA GLY A 484 28.96 -19.25 34.51
C GLY A 484 27.56 -18.97 35.04
N LYS A 485 26.63 -18.55 34.18
CA LYS A 485 25.29 -18.14 34.61
C LYS A 485 24.20 -18.98 33.98
N ALA A 486 23.31 -19.54 34.79
CA ALA A 486 22.28 -20.48 34.35
C ALA A 486 21.00 -19.83 33.83
N PHE A 487 20.28 -20.53 32.96
CA PHE A 487 18.90 -20.23 32.58
C PHE A 487 18.15 -21.52 32.29
N TYR A 488 16.85 -21.52 32.54
CA TYR A 488 16.02 -22.71 32.44
C TYR A 488 14.92 -22.55 31.40
N VAL A 489 14.74 -23.59 30.61
CA VAL A 489 13.71 -23.65 29.57
C VAL A 489 12.70 -24.73 29.89
N GLN A 490 11.46 -24.55 29.44
CA GLN A 490 10.51 -25.64 29.28
C GLN A 490 10.33 -25.92 27.79
N LEU A 491 10.55 -27.16 27.35
CA LEU A 491 10.43 -27.49 25.94
C LEU A 491 8.97 -27.72 25.55
N GLY A 492 8.50 -27.08 24.48
CA GLY A 492 7.17 -27.26 23.92
C GLY A 492 7.18 -27.79 22.49
N ASN A 493 6.01 -28.20 22.02
CA ASN A 493 5.79 -28.52 20.60
C ASN A 493 5.85 -27.24 19.75
N ALA A 494 6.15 -27.40 18.47
CA ALA A 494 5.94 -26.35 17.48
C ALA A 494 4.46 -25.94 17.44
N ALA A 495 4.22 -24.64 17.25
CA ALA A 495 2.88 -24.10 17.12
C ALA A 495 2.15 -24.70 15.90
N THR A 496 0.85 -24.96 16.05
CA THR A 496 0.03 -25.34 14.89
C THR A 496 -0.27 -24.10 14.04
N ASP A 497 0.07 -24.13 12.75
CA ASP A 497 -0.40 -23.12 11.79
C ASP A 497 -1.80 -23.51 11.29
N TRP A 498 -2.81 -22.67 11.54
CA TRP A 498 -4.18 -22.88 11.07
C TRP A 498 -4.43 -22.39 9.64
N ASN A 499 -3.36 -22.06 8.90
CA ASN A 499 -3.37 -21.50 7.56
C ASN A 499 -3.97 -20.09 7.50
N ALA A 500 -3.56 -19.34 6.47
CA ALA A 500 -4.11 -18.02 6.21
C ALA A 500 -5.52 -18.10 5.63
N THR A 501 -6.41 -17.19 6.03
CA THR A 501 -7.76 -17.05 5.50
C THR A 501 -8.02 -15.60 5.08
N ALA A 502 -8.53 -15.40 3.86
CA ALA A 502 -8.89 -14.07 3.36
C ALA A 502 -10.41 -13.89 3.36
N THR A 503 -10.88 -12.71 3.76
CA THR A 503 -12.29 -12.33 3.77
C THR A 503 -12.49 -11.00 3.06
N THR A 504 -13.68 -10.81 2.48
CA THR A 504 -14.03 -9.57 1.75
C THR A 504 -15.27 -8.95 2.37
N VAL A 505 -15.17 -7.69 2.78
CA VAL A 505 -16.31 -6.92 3.28
C VAL A 505 -16.74 -5.91 2.22
N THR A 506 -18.01 -5.97 1.83
CA THR A 506 -18.60 -4.98 0.92
C THR A 506 -19.13 -3.82 1.74
N ALA A 507 -18.65 -2.62 1.46
CA ALA A 507 -19.10 -1.41 2.15
C ALA A 507 -20.58 -1.13 1.83
N LEU A 508 -21.37 -0.89 2.87
CA LEU A 508 -22.80 -0.55 2.79
C LEU A 508 -23.03 0.89 3.25
N ASN A 509 -24.20 1.44 2.94
CA ASN A 509 -24.58 2.75 3.44
C ASN A 509 -24.67 2.71 4.98
N PRO A 510 -23.91 3.54 5.72
CA PRO A 510 -23.93 3.57 7.18
C PRO A 510 -25.30 3.84 7.80
N THR A 511 -26.23 4.48 7.07
CA THR A 511 -27.60 4.69 7.55
C THR A 511 -28.45 3.42 7.48
N ASP A 512 -28.12 2.51 6.56
CA ASP A 512 -28.80 1.21 6.43
C ASP A 512 -28.22 0.21 7.41
N LYS A 513 -26.89 0.21 7.56
CA LYS A 513 -26.16 -0.64 8.49
C LYS A 513 -24.86 0.01 8.90
N ALA A 514 -24.61 0.11 10.22
CA ALA A 514 -23.36 0.65 10.75
C ALA A 514 -22.14 -0.11 10.19
N VAL A 515 -21.01 0.59 10.07
CA VAL A 515 -19.77 0.01 9.53
C VAL A 515 -19.31 -1.13 10.44
N THR A 516 -19.40 -0.90 11.75
CA THR A 516 -19.07 -1.87 12.81
C THR A 516 -20.07 -3.03 12.95
N ASP A 517 -21.23 -2.98 12.27
CA ASP A 517 -22.18 -4.10 12.18
C ASP A 517 -22.08 -4.84 10.83
N THR A 518 -21.30 -4.32 9.89
CA THR A 518 -21.15 -4.92 8.56
C THR A 518 -20.18 -6.09 8.62
N GLN A 519 -20.64 -7.28 8.22
CA GLN A 519 -19.84 -8.50 8.20
C GLN A 519 -19.36 -8.79 6.78
N SER A 520 -18.15 -9.33 6.64
CA SER A 520 -17.73 -10.00 5.42
C SER A 520 -18.49 -11.31 5.19
N ASP A 521 -18.32 -11.87 4.00
CA ASP A 521 -18.76 -13.24 3.72
C ASP A 521 -18.06 -14.24 4.64
N LYS A 522 -18.80 -15.29 5.01
CA LYS A 522 -18.27 -16.36 5.88
C LYS A 522 -17.41 -17.31 5.05
N VAL A 523 -16.15 -17.47 5.43
CA VAL A 523 -15.18 -18.32 4.76
C VAL A 523 -14.95 -19.58 5.57
N ALA A 524 -14.93 -20.74 4.91
CA ALA A 524 -14.72 -22.03 5.58
C ALA A 524 -13.29 -22.17 6.09
N VAL A 525 -13.14 -22.72 7.29
CA VAL A 525 -11.84 -22.99 7.94
C VAL A 525 -11.89 -24.32 8.70
N SER A 526 -10.72 -24.88 9.03
CA SER A 526 -10.62 -26.09 9.86
C SER A 526 -9.49 -25.90 10.85
N LEU A 527 -9.83 -25.81 12.13
CA LEU A 527 -8.89 -25.57 13.21
C LEU A 527 -8.64 -26.85 14.01
N THR A 528 -7.47 -26.99 14.62
CA THR A 528 -7.18 -28.10 15.53
C THR A 528 -7.65 -27.80 16.94
N LYS A 529 -7.92 -28.87 17.72
CA LYS A 529 -8.20 -28.72 19.15
C LYS A 529 -6.93 -28.27 19.88
N LEU A 530 -7.05 -27.26 20.74
CA LEU A 530 -5.97 -26.79 21.60
C LEU A 530 -6.12 -27.33 23.02
N THR A 531 -5.01 -27.61 23.67
CA THR A 531 -4.95 -28.06 25.07
C THR A 531 -4.58 -26.88 25.96
N ALA A 532 -5.45 -26.54 26.91
CA ALA A 532 -5.25 -25.49 27.92
C ALA A 532 -4.76 -24.12 27.35
N PRO A 533 -5.45 -23.51 26.37
CA PRO A 533 -5.17 -22.14 25.98
C PRO A 533 -5.52 -21.18 27.14
N THR A 534 -4.65 -20.22 27.42
CA THR A 534 -4.83 -19.26 28.53
C THR A 534 -4.66 -17.81 28.13
N ALA A 535 -3.94 -17.53 27.03
CA ALA A 535 -3.72 -16.18 26.54
C ALA A 535 -3.77 -16.14 25.02
N ALA A 536 -4.30 -15.06 24.45
CA ALA A 536 -4.24 -14.81 23.02
C ALA A 536 -3.95 -13.35 22.72
N THR A 537 -3.22 -13.12 21.63
CA THR A 537 -2.99 -11.81 21.06
C THR A 537 -3.63 -11.72 19.69
N TRP A 538 -4.32 -10.61 19.45
CA TRP A 538 -4.87 -10.25 18.14
C TRP A 538 -4.25 -8.93 17.72
N THR A 539 -3.48 -8.95 16.65
CA THR A 539 -2.84 -7.76 16.09
C THR A 539 -3.25 -7.61 14.65
N THR A 540 -3.51 -6.38 14.20
CA THR A 540 -3.82 -6.11 12.80
C THR A 540 -3.01 -4.92 12.28
N ASP A 541 -3.05 -4.73 10.96
CA ASP A 541 -2.78 -3.44 10.35
C ASP A 541 -3.62 -2.33 11.03
N LYS A 542 -3.12 -1.09 11.02
CA LYS A 542 -3.82 0.06 11.60
C LYS A 542 -4.73 0.73 10.57
N VAL A 543 -5.88 1.22 11.01
CA VAL A 543 -6.75 2.11 10.24
C VAL A 543 -6.89 3.40 11.01
N ASN A 544 -6.46 4.53 10.44
CA ASN A 544 -6.51 5.83 11.11
C ASN A 544 -5.93 5.80 12.55
N ASN A 545 -4.77 5.16 12.73
CA ASN A 545 -4.11 4.89 14.01
C ASN A 545 -4.87 4.01 15.02
N VAL A 546 -6.01 3.44 14.65
CA VAL A 546 -6.77 2.48 15.47
C VAL A 546 -6.25 1.05 15.21
N ASN A 547 -6.08 0.29 16.29
CA ASN A 547 -5.74 -1.13 16.31
C ASN A 547 -6.62 -1.82 17.37
N PRO A 548 -7.35 -2.91 17.04
CA PRO A 548 -7.39 -3.57 15.74
C PRO A 548 -8.21 -2.78 14.70
N ALA A 549 -7.93 -2.99 13.41
CA ALA A 549 -8.67 -2.47 12.26
C ALA A 549 -9.94 -3.29 11.95
N PHE A 550 -9.97 -4.55 12.37
CA PHE A 550 -11.13 -5.42 12.29
C PHE A 550 -11.04 -6.53 13.34
N ASN A 551 -12.17 -7.11 13.68
CA ASN A 551 -12.25 -8.32 14.49
C ASN A 551 -12.57 -9.52 13.60
N ALA A 552 -12.02 -10.69 13.94
CA ALA A 552 -12.37 -11.97 13.35
C ALA A 552 -13.32 -12.74 14.27
N ILE A 553 -14.41 -13.24 13.71
CA ILE A 553 -15.47 -13.96 14.40
C ILE A 553 -15.53 -15.38 13.87
N PHE A 554 -15.36 -16.34 14.77
CA PHE A 554 -15.27 -17.75 14.46
C PHE A 554 -16.56 -18.44 14.88
N VAL A 555 -17.19 -19.14 13.94
CA VAL A 555 -18.50 -19.75 14.12
C VAL A 555 -18.49 -21.24 13.80
N ASP A 556 -19.42 -21.97 14.38
CA ASP A 556 -19.71 -23.36 14.03
C ASP A 556 -20.43 -23.48 12.67
N ALA A 557 -20.73 -24.71 12.25
CA ALA A 557 -21.45 -24.98 11.01
C ALA A 557 -22.86 -24.33 10.95
N ASN A 558 -23.48 -24.14 12.11
CA ASN A 558 -24.81 -23.55 12.30
C ASN A 558 -24.75 -22.02 12.48
N ASN A 559 -23.57 -21.41 12.35
CA ASN A 559 -23.30 -19.98 12.54
C ASN A 559 -23.40 -19.47 14.00
N ASN A 560 -23.31 -20.34 15.01
CA ASN A 560 -23.17 -19.91 16.39
C ASN A 560 -21.74 -19.41 16.64
N VAL A 561 -21.58 -18.27 17.29
CA VAL A 561 -20.26 -17.71 17.64
C VAL A 561 -19.61 -18.56 18.72
N LEU A 562 -18.40 -19.06 18.43
CA LEU A 562 -17.59 -19.83 19.37
C LEU A 562 -16.42 -19.01 19.93
N TYR A 563 -15.86 -18.11 19.12
CA TYR A 563 -14.71 -17.28 19.50
C TYR A 563 -14.71 -15.94 18.75
N ASN A 564 -14.22 -14.89 19.40
CA ASN A 564 -14.19 -13.52 18.88
C ASN A 564 -12.91 -12.82 19.33
N THR A 565 -12.17 -12.22 18.39
CA THR A 565 -10.92 -11.50 18.69
C THR A 565 -11.10 -10.15 19.39
N ALA A 566 -12.32 -9.63 19.50
CA ALA A 566 -12.63 -8.48 20.35
C ALA A 566 -12.47 -8.80 21.85
N ALA A 567 -12.62 -10.08 22.23
CA ALA A 567 -12.40 -10.60 23.56
C ALA A 567 -11.46 -11.83 23.50
N PRO A 568 -10.19 -11.63 23.09
CA PRO A 568 -9.33 -12.72 22.62
C PRO A 568 -9.00 -13.77 23.69
N ASN A 569 -9.15 -13.46 24.98
CA ASN A 569 -8.91 -14.41 26.06
C ASN A 569 -10.15 -15.23 26.47
N THR A 570 -11.25 -15.16 25.71
CA THR A 570 -12.47 -15.95 25.96
C THR A 570 -12.50 -17.18 25.06
N PHE A 571 -11.86 -18.27 25.51
CA PHE A 571 -11.66 -19.45 24.67
C PHE A 571 -12.88 -20.38 24.60
N PRO A 572 -13.18 -20.96 23.42
CA PRO A 572 -14.14 -22.06 23.33
C PRO A 572 -13.57 -23.32 23.97
N ALA A 573 -14.46 -24.22 24.41
CA ALA A 573 -14.05 -25.53 24.92
C ALA A 573 -13.32 -26.38 23.87
N ASP A 574 -13.58 -26.15 22.58
CA ASP A 574 -13.00 -26.91 21.48
C ASP A 574 -12.95 -26.09 20.18
N PHE A 575 -11.74 -25.66 19.78
CA PHE A 575 -11.52 -24.94 18.52
C PHE A 575 -11.82 -25.78 17.27
N SER A 576 -11.76 -27.12 17.36
CA SER A 576 -12.04 -27.99 16.20
C SER A 576 -13.51 -27.95 15.74
N LYS A 577 -14.40 -27.35 16.53
CA LYS A 577 -15.81 -27.12 16.17
C LYS A 577 -16.03 -25.88 15.30
N VAL A 578 -15.01 -25.03 15.15
CA VAL A 578 -15.06 -23.88 14.25
C VAL A 578 -15.07 -24.39 12.81
N ALA A 579 -16.07 -23.94 12.04
CA ALA A 579 -16.24 -24.31 10.64
C ALA A 579 -16.07 -23.11 9.69
N LYS A 580 -16.32 -21.89 10.18
CA LYS A 580 -16.24 -20.67 9.36
C LYS A 580 -15.69 -19.50 10.17
N VAL A 581 -15.12 -18.54 9.46
CA VAL A 581 -14.71 -17.23 9.99
C VAL A 581 -15.30 -16.12 9.13
N TYR A 582 -15.65 -15.00 9.76
CA TYR A 582 -15.92 -13.73 9.08
C TYR A 582 -15.28 -12.59 9.86
N THR A 583 -15.22 -11.42 9.25
CA THR A 583 -14.59 -10.23 9.79
C THR A 583 -15.57 -9.08 9.89
N VAL A 584 -15.33 -8.20 10.85
CA VAL A 584 -16.14 -7.01 11.13
C VAL A 584 -15.22 -5.82 11.37
N PRO A 585 -15.39 -4.68 10.68
CA PRO A 585 -14.63 -3.46 10.92
C PRO A 585 -14.76 -2.96 12.36
N THR A 586 -13.76 -2.24 12.84
CA THR A 586 -13.75 -1.64 14.20
C THR A 586 -13.87 -0.11 14.18
N VAL A 587 -13.55 0.53 13.05
CA VAL A 587 -13.68 1.98 12.88
C VAL A 587 -15.01 2.26 12.20
N ASP A 588 -15.87 3.05 12.83
CA ASP A 588 -17.23 3.29 12.35
C ASP A 588 -17.31 4.36 11.23
N ASP A 589 -16.42 4.26 10.23
CA ASP A 589 -16.35 5.20 9.10
C ASP A 589 -15.63 4.54 7.91
N TRP A 590 -16.39 4.24 6.84
CA TRP A 590 -15.85 3.61 5.64
C TRP A 590 -14.78 4.46 4.94
N THR A 591 -14.81 5.79 5.06
CA THR A 591 -13.83 6.67 4.41
C THR A 591 -12.41 6.51 5.00
N LYS A 592 -12.29 5.91 6.19
CA LYS A 592 -10.99 5.60 6.82
C LYS A 592 -10.35 4.33 6.28
N TYR A 593 -11.14 3.42 5.74
CA TYR A 593 -10.65 2.20 5.11
C TYR A 593 -10.40 2.46 3.63
N GLU A 594 -9.17 2.24 3.18
CA GLU A 594 -8.78 2.39 1.78
C GLU A 594 -9.53 1.38 0.90
N ASP A 595 -10.09 1.85 -0.20
CA ASP A 595 -10.81 1.02 -1.15
C ASP A 595 -9.90 -0.05 -1.77
N ASN A 596 -10.37 -1.30 -1.79
CA ASN A 596 -9.63 -2.48 -2.27
C ASN A 596 -8.35 -2.81 -1.48
N LYS A 597 -8.13 -2.18 -0.32
CA LYS A 597 -7.01 -2.53 0.55
C LYS A 597 -7.32 -3.77 1.39
N THR A 598 -6.34 -4.67 1.45
CA THR A 598 -6.33 -5.82 2.35
C THR A 598 -5.67 -5.43 3.66
N TYR A 599 -6.41 -5.53 4.75
CA TYR A 599 -5.92 -5.39 6.11
C TYR A 599 -5.64 -6.78 6.68
N ASN A 600 -4.45 -6.99 7.21
CA ASN A 600 -3.99 -8.28 7.73
C ASN A 600 -4.08 -8.31 9.25
N GLY A 601 -4.46 -9.46 9.79
CA GLY A 601 -4.53 -9.74 11.21
C GLY A 601 -3.87 -11.07 11.56
N THR A 602 -3.20 -11.13 12.70
CA THR A 602 -2.57 -12.34 13.22
C THR A 602 -3.12 -12.65 14.61
N LEU A 603 -3.72 -13.84 14.72
CA LEU A 603 -4.11 -14.44 15.99
C LEU A 603 -2.99 -15.36 16.45
N THR A 604 -2.54 -15.20 17.69
CA THR A 604 -1.59 -16.09 18.36
C THR A 604 -2.19 -16.54 19.67
N ILE A 605 -2.26 -17.85 19.91
CA ILE A 605 -2.80 -18.44 21.14
C ILE A 605 -1.68 -19.13 21.90
N LYS A 606 -1.59 -18.89 23.21
CA LYS A 606 -0.56 -19.40 24.12
C LYS A 606 -1.15 -20.15 25.31
N ASN A 607 -0.36 -21.06 25.89
CA ASN A 607 -0.66 -21.71 27.16
C ASN A 607 -0.11 -20.91 28.36
N ALA A 608 -0.29 -21.44 29.57
CA ALA A 608 0.14 -20.79 30.81
C ALA A 608 1.67 -20.61 30.90
N SER A 609 2.43 -21.55 30.32
CA SER A 609 3.89 -21.53 30.24
C SER A 609 4.43 -20.52 29.21
N GLY A 610 3.56 -19.96 28.35
CA GLY A 610 3.94 -18.98 27.33
C GLY A 610 4.24 -19.58 25.95
N HIS A 611 4.18 -20.90 25.78
CA HIS A 611 4.32 -21.54 24.46
C HIS A 611 3.18 -21.17 23.54
N VAL A 612 3.51 -20.91 22.28
CA VAL A 612 2.51 -20.70 21.24
C VAL A 612 1.90 -22.05 20.83
N LEU A 613 0.61 -22.21 21.05
CA LEU A 613 -0.15 -23.40 20.69
C LEU A 613 -0.59 -23.37 19.23
N ALA A 614 -1.04 -22.20 18.76
CA ALA A 614 -1.49 -22.01 17.40
C ALA A 614 -1.36 -20.57 16.93
N THR A 615 -1.18 -20.40 15.62
CA THR A 615 -1.22 -19.13 14.92
C THR A 615 -2.19 -19.19 13.75
N MET A 616 -2.82 -18.06 13.44
CA MET A 616 -3.68 -17.94 12.26
C MET A 616 -3.61 -16.53 11.71
N LYS A 617 -3.45 -16.43 10.38
CA LYS A 617 -3.56 -15.15 9.66
C LYS A 617 -4.97 -15.02 9.10
N VAL A 618 -5.65 -13.92 9.39
CA VAL A 618 -6.95 -13.57 8.81
C VAL A 618 -6.83 -12.20 8.18
N SER A 619 -7.34 -12.02 6.96
CA SER A 619 -7.37 -10.70 6.31
C SER A 619 -8.78 -10.25 5.99
N MET A 620 -8.98 -8.93 5.96
CA MET A 620 -10.22 -8.26 5.54
C MET A 620 -9.91 -7.28 4.40
N THR A 621 -10.49 -7.50 3.23
CA THR A 621 -10.42 -6.57 2.11
C THR A 621 -11.72 -5.77 2.01
N LYS A 622 -11.63 -4.45 2.05
CA LYS A 622 -12.80 -3.58 1.80
C LYS A 622 -13.02 -3.46 0.29
N VAL A 623 -14.24 -3.72 -0.17
CA VAL A 623 -14.66 -3.46 -1.56
C VAL A 623 -15.90 -2.57 -1.59
N LEU A 624 -16.05 -1.82 -2.69
CA LEU A 624 -17.26 -1.04 -2.95
C LEU A 624 -18.33 -1.94 -3.60
N PRO A 625 -19.62 -1.69 -3.34
CA PRO A 625 -20.70 -2.46 -3.93
C PRO A 625 -20.69 -2.28 -5.45
N THR A 626 -20.91 -3.34 -6.24
CA THR A 626 -20.94 -3.26 -7.71
C THR A 626 -22.37 -3.27 -8.28
N THR A 627 -23.35 -3.61 -7.46
CA THR A 627 -24.76 -3.75 -7.82
C THR A 627 -25.65 -2.96 -6.85
N ILE A 628 -26.92 -2.80 -7.19
CA ILE A 628 -27.96 -2.27 -6.29
C ILE A 628 -28.50 -3.38 -5.37
N PRO A 629 -29.21 -3.03 -4.28
CA PRO A 629 -29.94 -4.02 -3.48
C PRO A 629 -30.95 -4.82 -4.31
N ALA A 630 -31.15 -6.09 -3.93
CA ALA A 630 -32.01 -7.00 -4.66
C ALA A 630 -33.49 -6.59 -4.61
N GLY A 631 -34.23 -6.89 -5.69
CA GLY A 631 -35.68 -6.74 -5.74
C GLY A 631 -36.19 -5.35 -6.15
N PHE A 632 -35.31 -4.43 -6.57
CA PHE A 632 -35.74 -3.20 -7.22
C PHE A 632 -36.40 -3.49 -8.57
N SER A 633 -37.51 -2.81 -8.86
CA SER A 633 -38.16 -2.85 -10.17
C SER A 633 -39.05 -1.63 -10.36
N VAL A 634 -39.24 -1.17 -11.59
CA VAL A 634 -40.42 -0.38 -11.94
C VAL A 634 -41.65 -1.28 -11.85
N LYS A 635 -42.77 -0.79 -11.31
CA LYS A 635 -44.00 -1.57 -11.25
C LYS A 635 -44.45 -2.01 -12.65
N THR A 636 -44.97 -3.22 -12.74
CA THR A 636 -45.35 -3.87 -14.00
C THR A 636 -46.28 -2.98 -14.84
N ALA A 637 -46.01 -2.92 -16.14
CA ALA A 637 -46.79 -2.18 -17.15
C ALA A 637 -46.88 -0.66 -16.95
N GLN A 638 -46.03 -0.06 -16.10
CA GLN A 638 -45.94 1.41 -16.00
C GLN A 638 -45.16 2.03 -17.16
N VAL A 639 -44.11 1.34 -17.63
CA VAL A 639 -43.27 1.77 -18.77
C VAL A 639 -43.64 0.93 -19.99
N THR A 640 -44.06 1.58 -21.07
CA THR A 640 -44.37 0.95 -22.36
C THR A 640 -43.52 1.63 -23.43
N ASP A 641 -42.86 0.85 -24.30
CA ASP A 641 -41.94 1.36 -25.33
C ASP A 641 -40.85 2.33 -24.78
N GLY A 642 -40.38 2.05 -23.56
CA GLY A 642 -39.39 2.89 -22.86
C GLY A 642 -39.93 4.23 -22.34
N ILE A 643 -41.24 4.43 -22.36
CA ILE A 643 -41.90 5.67 -21.92
C ILE A 643 -42.84 5.41 -20.74
N TYR A 644 -42.59 6.10 -19.63
CA TYR A 644 -43.52 6.26 -18.53
C TYR A 644 -44.47 7.44 -18.80
N ASN A 645 -45.74 7.13 -19.03
CA ASN A 645 -46.78 8.14 -19.22
C ASN A 645 -47.36 8.52 -17.85
N CYS A 646 -46.71 9.46 -17.17
CA CYS A 646 -46.98 9.84 -15.78
C CYS A 646 -48.21 10.74 -15.68
N TYR A 647 -49.32 10.21 -15.16
CA TYR A 647 -50.55 10.99 -14.96
C TYR A 647 -50.40 11.83 -13.69
N MET A 648 -50.13 13.11 -13.88
CA MET A 648 -49.88 14.02 -12.79
C MET A 648 -51.19 14.33 -12.06
N ILE A 649 -51.20 14.20 -10.73
CA ILE A 649 -52.34 14.63 -9.92
C ILE A 649 -52.28 16.16 -9.81
N PRO A 650 -53.35 16.90 -10.15
CA PRO A 650 -53.32 18.34 -10.11
C PRO A 650 -53.33 18.86 -8.67
N MET A 651 -52.46 19.83 -8.40
CA MET A 651 -52.29 20.45 -7.10
C MET A 651 -52.30 21.98 -7.25
N ASN A 652 -52.74 22.67 -6.20
CA ASN A 652 -52.59 24.12 -6.06
C ASN A 652 -51.32 24.48 -5.26
N ASP A 653 -51.07 25.78 -5.08
CA ASP A 653 -49.91 26.29 -4.33
C ASP A 653 -49.95 25.96 -2.83
N ALA A 654 -51.14 25.64 -2.30
CA ALA A 654 -51.31 25.19 -0.91
C ALA A 654 -51.06 23.67 -0.73
N ASN A 655 -50.69 22.96 -1.80
CA ASN A 655 -50.54 21.49 -1.84
C ASN A 655 -51.85 20.73 -1.61
N ASP A 656 -52.98 21.33 -1.91
CA ASP A 656 -54.26 20.62 -1.99
C ASP A 656 -54.50 20.13 -3.42
N ILE A 657 -55.26 19.04 -3.54
CA ILE A 657 -55.67 18.50 -4.84
C ILE A 657 -56.61 19.50 -5.52
N ALA A 658 -56.28 19.89 -6.76
CA ALA A 658 -56.93 20.96 -7.52
C ALA A 658 -57.53 20.44 -8.82
N TRP A 659 -58.51 19.53 -8.73
CA TRP A 659 -59.14 18.94 -9.91
C TRP A 659 -59.95 19.94 -10.74
N THR A 660 -60.49 21.00 -10.14
CA THR A 660 -61.29 22.01 -10.87
C THR A 660 -60.49 22.62 -12.02
N ALA A 661 -61.13 22.76 -13.18
CA ALA A 661 -60.55 23.38 -14.38
C ALA A 661 -59.83 24.70 -14.06
N GLU A 662 -58.66 24.91 -14.67
CA GLU A 662 -57.81 26.11 -14.56
C GLU A 662 -57.26 26.43 -13.15
N THR A 663 -57.50 25.58 -12.14
CA THR A 663 -57.07 25.87 -10.75
C THR A 663 -55.71 25.28 -10.37
N ALA A 664 -55.19 24.30 -11.12
CA ALA A 664 -53.93 23.67 -10.79
C ALA A 664 -52.73 24.56 -11.17
N THR A 665 -51.75 24.63 -10.28
CA THR A 665 -50.47 25.32 -10.52
C THR A 665 -49.33 24.33 -10.78
N LYS A 666 -49.47 23.09 -10.29
CA LYS A 666 -48.48 22.03 -10.43
C LYS A 666 -49.11 20.64 -10.43
N GLY A 667 -48.33 19.65 -10.83
CA GLY A 667 -48.67 18.24 -10.79
C GLY A 667 -47.85 17.48 -9.76
N SER A 668 -48.41 16.42 -9.18
CA SER A 668 -47.77 15.59 -8.16
C SER A 668 -47.83 14.09 -8.49
N MET A 669 -46.78 13.35 -8.14
CA MET A 669 -46.70 11.89 -8.28
C MET A 669 -45.86 11.28 -7.15
N LYS A 670 -46.42 10.33 -6.38
CA LYS A 670 -45.67 9.65 -5.31
C LYS A 670 -44.80 8.54 -5.90
N MET A 671 -43.50 8.51 -5.58
CA MET A 671 -42.57 7.55 -6.19
C MET A 671 -42.88 6.09 -5.85
N SER A 672 -43.46 5.83 -4.67
CA SER A 672 -43.96 4.50 -4.30
C SER A 672 -45.11 3.98 -5.17
N GLU A 673 -45.77 4.83 -5.96
CA GLU A 673 -46.75 4.39 -6.95
C GLU A 673 -46.10 3.84 -8.21
N VAL A 674 -44.83 4.16 -8.46
CA VAL A 674 -44.10 3.84 -9.69
C VAL A 674 -43.11 2.69 -9.49
N PHE A 675 -42.47 2.59 -8.32
CA PHE A 675 -41.36 1.66 -8.06
C PHE A 675 -41.64 0.67 -6.92
N ASN A 676 -41.04 -0.52 -7.02
CA ASN A 676 -40.81 -1.45 -5.92
C ASN A 676 -39.34 -1.36 -5.52
N TYR A 677 -39.03 -1.17 -4.23
CA TYR A 677 -37.66 -0.91 -3.75
C TYR A 677 -36.90 -2.16 -3.27
N GLY A 678 -37.55 -3.32 -3.21
CA GLY A 678 -36.91 -4.57 -2.80
C GLY A 678 -36.36 -4.52 -1.37
N THR A 679 -35.11 -4.96 -1.19
CA THR A 679 -34.41 -4.93 0.10
C THR A 679 -33.68 -3.60 0.37
N GLY A 680 -33.65 -2.68 -0.60
CA GLY A 680 -33.01 -1.37 -0.44
C GLY A 680 -33.91 -0.37 0.27
N ALA A 681 -33.34 0.56 1.04
CA ALA A 681 -34.11 1.63 1.64
C ALA A 681 -34.63 2.60 0.57
N ALA A 682 -35.94 2.85 0.53
CA ALA A 682 -36.57 3.70 -0.48
C ALA A 682 -35.95 5.11 -0.55
N ALA A 683 -35.56 5.68 0.59
CA ALA A 683 -34.93 6.99 0.69
C ALA A 683 -33.55 7.08 -0.01
N ASN A 684 -32.88 5.95 -0.25
CA ASN A 684 -31.58 5.91 -0.91
C ASN A 684 -31.67 5.82 -2.43
N TYR A 685 -32.87 5.62 -2.99
CA TYR A 685 -33.07 5.68 -4.44
C TYR A 685 -33.26 7.14 -4.87
N ASN A 686 -32.24 7.71 -5.52
CA ASN A 686 -32.31 9.03 -6.11
C ASN A 686 -32.88 8.92 -7.53
N ILE A 687 -34.07 9.48 -7.73
CA ILE A 687 -34.78 9.46 -9.01
C ILE A 687 -34.65 10.85 -9.62
N THR A 688 -33.98 10.94 -10.75
CA THR A 688 -33.70 12.20 -11.45
C THR A 688 -34.56 12.31 -12.69
N PHE A 689 -35.36 13.37 -12.77
CA PHE A 689 -36.13 13.73 -13.96
C PHE A 689 -35.50 14.95 -14.63
N ALA A 690 -34.95 14.76 -15.83
CA ALA A 690 -34.26 15.83 -16.57
C ALA A 690 -35.22 16.98 -16.95
N THR A 691 -34.69 18.21 -17.01
CA THR A 691 -35.39 19.40 -17.54
C THR A 691 -36.83 19.56 -17.03
N SER A 692 -37.04 19.37 -15.73
CA SER A 692 -38.36 19.28 -15.09
C SER A 692 -38.66 20.41 -14.11
N LYS A 693 -37.73 21.37 -13.96
CA LYS A 693 -37.98 22.61 -13.22
C LYS A 693 -37.14 23.76 -13.79
N LYS A 694 -37.57 24.99 -13.53
CA LYS A 694 -36.78 26.20 -13.79
C LYS A 694 -35.85 26.50 -12.62
N ASP A 695 -34.61 26.81 -12.96
CA ASP A 695 -33.65 27.51 -12.09
C ASP A 695 -33.24 28.80 -12.83
N GLY A 696 -33.84 29.92 -12.43
CA GLY A 696 -33.88 31.12 -13.26
C GLY A 696 -34.51 30.83 -14.63
N ASN A 697 -33.78 31.13 -15.70
CA ASN A 697 -34.24 30.88 -17.08
C ASN A 697 -33.86 29.48 -17.62
N LYS A 698 -33.08 28.69 -16.86
CA LYS A 698 -32.55 27.40 -17.32
C LYS A 698 -33.42 26.24 -16.84
N ASP A 699 -33.71 25.31 -17.74
CA ASP A 699 -34.32 24.03 -17.36
C ASP A 699 -33.27 23.12 -16.71
N VAL A 700 -33.57 22.66 -15.50
CA VAL A 700 -32.71 21.78 -14.72
C VAL A 700 -33.49 20.55 -14.26
N ALA A 701 -32.77 19.54 -13.76
CA ALA A 701 -33.39 18.31 -13.30
C ALA A 701 -34.09 18.48 -11.93
N VAL A 702 -35.12 17.68 -11.70
CA VAL A 702 -35.70 17.43 -10.38
C VAL A 702 -35.13 16.11 -9.87
N VAL A 703 -34.55 16.11 -8.67
CA VAL A 703 -34.10 14.89 -7.99
C VAL A 703 -35.02 14.65 -6.82
N VAL A 704 -35.61 13.46 -6.75
CA VAL A 704 -36.54 13.04 -5.70
C VAL A 704 -36.09 11.71 -5.11
N ALA A 705 -36.07 11.61 -3.79
CA ALA A 705 -35.82 10.34 -3.12
C ALA A 705 -37.03 9.40 -3.27
N GLY A 706 -36.80 8.09 -3.32
CA GLY A 706 -37.86 7.11 -3.58
C GLY A 706 -38.97 7.08 -2.53
N ASP A 707 -38.71 7.52 -1.30
CA ASP A 707 -39.75 7.66 -0.26
C ASP A 707 -40.56 8.97 -0.36
N LYS A 708 -40.26 9.84 -1.34
CA LYS A 708 -40.87 11.16 -1.52
C LYS A 708 -41.79 11.23 -2.75
N THR A 709 -42.30 12.43 -2.97
CA THR A 709 -43.25 12.77 -4.03
C THR A 709 -42.60 13.72 -5.02
N LEU A 710 -42.72 13.42 -6.31
CA LEU A 710 -42.34 14.30 -7.40
C LEU A 710 -43.38 15.42 -7.52
N GLU A 711 -42.91 16.66 -7.64
CA GLU A 711 -43.73 17.82 -7.98
C GLU A 711 -43.16 18.54 -9.19
N VAL A 712 -44.03 18.91 -10.13
CA VAL A 712 -43.64 19.55 -11.39
C VAL A 712 -44.61 20.69 -11.71
N ALA A 713 -44.11 21.86 -12.07
CA ALA A 713 -44.98 22.99 -12.46
C ALA A 713 -45.81 22.64 -13.70
N LYS A 714 -47.02 23.20 -13.80
CA LYS A 714 -47.97 22.87 -14.88
C LYS A 714 -47.43 23.07 -16.29
N ASP A 715 -46.52 24.02 -16.48
CA ASP A 715 -45.90 24.32 -17.79
C ASP A 715 -45.13 23.13 -18.38
N TYR A 716 -44.69 22.18 -17.55
CA TYR A 716 -44.04 20.95 -18.01
C TYR A 716 -45.04 19.81 -18.32
N ILE A 717 -46.31 19.95 -17.95
CA ILE A 717 -47.35 18.92 -18.07
C ILE A 717 -48.08 19.06 -19.41
N ASN A 718 -47.35 18.90 -20.53
CA ASN A 718 -47.87 19.23 -21.87
C ASN A 718 -48.22 18.01 -22.74
N ASN A 719 -48.32 16.82 -22.14
CA ASN A 719 -48.67 15.57 -22.80
C ASN A 719 -47.71 15.07 -23.90
N SER A 720 -46.54 15.68 -24.09
CA SER A 720 -45.70 15.41 -25.27
C SER A 720 -44.20 15.44 -25.02
N VAL A 721 -43.70 16.37 -24.20
CA VAL A 721 -42.28 16.53 -23.93
C VAL A 721 -41.77 15.35 -23.12
N LYS A 722 -40.65 14.77 -23.56
CA LYS A 722 -39.96 13.66 -22.92
C LYS A 722 -38.89 14.17 -21.97
N HIS A 723 -38.88 13.60 -20.77
CA HIS A 723 -37.92 13.87 -19.72
C HIS A 723 -37.19 12.58 -19.36
N THR A 724 -35.88 12.52 -19.62
CA THR A 724 -35.07 11.37 -19.23
C THR A 724 -35.14 11.19 -17.72
N THR A 725 -35.54 10.00 -17.30
CA THR A 725 -35.64 9.57 -15.92
C THR A 725 -34.51 8.58 -15.64
N THR A 726 -33.68 8.89 -14.65
CA THR A 726 -32.60 8.00 -14.19
C THR A 726 -32.81 7.68 -12.72
N VAL A 727 -32.81 6.40 -12.38
CA VAL A 727 -32.89 5.94 -10.99
C VAL A 727 -31.53 5.40 -10.59
N VAL A 728 -30.98 5.90 -9.49
CA VAL A 728 -29.73 5.39 -8.92
C VAL A 728 -29.93 5.04 -7.44
N TYR A 729 -29.32 3.95 -6.98
CA TYR A 729 -29.18 3.69 -5.55
C TYR A 729 -27.94 4.41 -5.02
N ASN A 730 -28.10 5.19 -3.97
CA ASN A 730 -27.03 5.93 -3.31
C ASN A 730 -26.56 5.19 -2.05
N TYR A 731 -25.32 4.70 -2.07
CA TYR A 731 -24.68 4.09 -0.90
C TYR A 731 -24.06 5.12 0.05
N GLY A 732 -24.12 6.42 -0.29
CA GLY A 732 -23.49 7.49 0.47
C GLY A 732 -21.97 7.51 0.31
N LYS A 733 -21.30 8.22 1.21
CA LYS A 733 -19.86 8.47 1.21
C LYS A 733 -19.10 7.28 1.82
N ILE A 734 -19.01 6.19 1.06
CA ILE A 734 -18.36 4.95 1.50
C ILE A 734 -16.98 4.72 0.89
N SER A 735 -16.58 5.52 -0.11
CA SER A 735 -15.24 5.47 -0.70
C SER A 735 -14.23 6.27 0.12
N SER A 736 -12.99 5.80 0.17
CA SER A 736 -11.86 6.56 0.73
C SER A 736 -11.23 7.55 -0.24
N VAL A 737 -11.68 7.56 -1.51
CA VAL A 737 -11.11 8.43 -2.54
C VAL A 737 -11.68 9.83 -2.36
N LYS A 738 -10.79 10.80 -2.18
CA LYS A 738 -11.16 12.21 -2.08
C LYS A 738 -11.43 12.81 -3.46
N ASN A 739 -12.43 13.68 -3.54
CA ASN A 739 -12.70 14.49 -4.71
C ASN A 739 -11.73 15.68 -4.80
N SER A 740 -11.82 16.46 -5.88
CA SER A 740 -10.94 17.62 -6.13
C SER A 740 -11.02 18.71 -5.06
N GLU A 741 -12.11 18.74 -4.29
CA GLU A 741 -12.34 19.71 -3.21
C GLU A 741 -11.88 19.18 -1.84
N GLY A 742 -11.33 17.95 -1.79
CA GLY A 742 -10.86 17.30 -0.57
C GLY A 742 -11.95 16.61 0.26
N GLY A 743 -13.21 16.61 -0.22
CA GLY A 743 -14.33 15.87 0.34
C GLY A 743 -14.46 14.45 -0.23
N TYR A 744 -15.55 13.76 0.08
CA TYR A 744 -15.89 12.43 -0.47
C TYR A 744 -17.21 12.51 -1.23
N ASP A 745 -17.22 11.93 -2.43
CA ASP A 745 -18.42 11.82 -3.25
C ASP A 745 -19.25 10.60 -2.87
N ASP A 746 -20.55 10.68 -3.18
CA ASP A 746 -21.48 9.58 -2.99
C ASP A 746 -21.21 8.46 -3.99
N VAL A 747 -21.20 7.22 -3.51
CA VAL A 747 -21.08 6.03 -4.36
C VAL A 747 -22.47 5.61 -4.82
N THR A 748 -22.76 5.74 -6.12
CA THR A 748 -24.08 5.44 -6.70
C THR A 748 -24.04 4.30 -7.71
N ARG A 749 -25.15 3.55 -7.85
CA ARG A 749 -25.31 2.50 -8.87
C ARG A 749 -26.63 2.73 -9.62
N GLU A 750 -26.57 2.77 -10.95
CA GLU A 750 -27.76 2.91 -11.78
C GLU A 750 -28.66 1.68 -11.62
N ALA A 751 -29.94 1.94 -11.40
CA ALA A 751 -30.96 0.93 -11.22
C ALA A 751 -31.83 0.79 -12.47
N GLU A 752 -32.20 1.90 -13.10
CA GLU A 752 -33.05 1.92 -14.29
C GLU A 752 -32.97 3.28 -15.02
N ARG A 753 -33.25 3.28 -16.33
CA ARG A 753 -33.32 4.49 -17.16
C ARG A 753 -34.44 4.39 -18.21
N PHE A 754 -35.33 5.37 -18.23
CA PHE A 754 -36.43 5.47 -19.22
C PHE A 754 -36.83 6.93 -19.45
N GLU A 755 -37.74 7.19 -20.39
CA GLU A 755 -38.30 8.51 -20.64
C GLU A 755 -39.62 8.70 -19.89
N THR A 756 -39.86 9.87 -19.32
CA THR A 756 -41.13 10.23 -18.68
C THR A 756 -41.81 11.34 -19.46
N ILE A 757 -43.10 11.20 -19.73
CA ILE A 757 -43.96 12.28 -20.21
C ILE A 757 -44.93 12.64 -19.09
N TYR A 758 -44.98 13.91 -18.72
CA TYR A 758 -45.95 14.42 -17.76
C TYR A 758 -47.29 14.67 -18.47
N ASN A 759 -48.26 13.84 -18.12
CA ASN A 759 -49.57 13.81 -18.76
C ASN A 759 -50.65 14.37 -17.83
N CYS A 760 -51.49 15.20 -18.41
CA CYS A 760 -52.86 15.46 -17.99
C CYS A 760 -53.74 14.23 -18.32
N ILE A 761 -54.88 14.07 -17.64
CA ILE A 761 -55.85 13.00 -17.93
C ILE A 761 -56.49 13.10 -19.33
N TYR A 762 -56.62 14.32 -19.86
CA TYR A 762 -57.10 14.62 -21.22
C TYR A 762 -55.93 14.68 -22.21
N ASN A 763 -55.36 13.52 -22.51
CA ASN A 763 -54.28 13.35 -23.49
C ASN A 763 -54.74 12.48 -24.68
N SER A 764 -53.82 12.02 -25.53
CA SER A 764 -54.11 11.20 -26.72
C SER A 764 -54.81 9.85 -26.44
N THR A 765 -54.85 9.40 -25.19
CA THR A 765 -55.57 8.19 -24.76
C THR A 765 -57.01 8.46 -24.31
N TYR A 766 -57.43 9.73 -24.36
CA TYR A 766 -58.79 10.16 -24.05
C TYR A 766 -59.55 10.46 -25.34
N THR A 767 -60.75 9.91 -25.48
CA THR A 767 -61.58 10.05 -26.69
C THR A 767 -62.95 10.60 -26.35
N TRP A 768 -63.57 11.30 -27.32
CA TRP A 768 -64.89 11.90 -27.16
C TRP A 768 -65.80 11.43 -28.27
N ALA A 769 -67.04 11.09 -27.92
CA ALA A 769 -68.07 10.69 -28.86
C ALA A 769 -69.45 11.08 -28.32
N TRP A 770 -70.47 11.01 -29.17
CA TRP A 770 -71.85 11.01 -28.69
C TRP A 770 -72.08 9.82 -27.76
N ALA A 771 -72.69 10.09 -26.61
CA ALA A 771 -72.93 9.12 -25.56
C ALA A 771 -73.86 8.00 -26.05
N THR A 772 -73.59 6.77 -25.63
CA THR A 772 -74.53 5.65 -25.78
C THR A 772 -75.63 5.72 -24.73
N ARG A 773 -76.71 4.95 -24.91
CA ARG A 773 -77.79 4.87 -23.92
C ARG A 773 -77.25 4.41 -22.56
N GLU A 774 -76.37 3.42 -22.57
CA GLU A 774 -75.75 2.85 -21.36
C GLU A 774 -74.93 3.89 -20.59
N GLN A 775 -74.28 4.82 -21.29
CA GLN A 775 -73.50 5.90 -20.69
C GLN A 775 -74.38 7.00 -20.08
N LEU A 776 -75.57 7.22 -20.61
CA LEU A 776 -76.54 8.19 -20.09
C LEU A 776 -77.39 7.64 -18.93
N GLY A 777 -77.58 6.32 -18.87
CA GLY A 777 -78.40 5.67 -17.84
C GLY A 777 -79.89 6.01 -17.96
N ALA A 778 -80.65 5.83 -16.87
CA ALA A 778 -82.07 6.17 -16.84
C ALA A 778 -82.28 7.69 -17.01
N PRO A 779 -83.26 8.14 -17.81
CA PRO A 779 -84.34 7.34 -18.40
C PRO A 779 -84.03 6.75 -19.79
N TYR A 780 -82.83 6.96 -20.36
CA TYR A 780 -82.49 6.53 -21.72
C TYR A 780 -82.30 5.02 -21.89
N THR A 781 -82.04 4.31 -20.79
CA THR A 781 -81.97 2.85 -20.74
C THR A 781 -83.29 2.18 -20.35
N ASP A 782 -84.28 2.95 -19.90
CA ASP A 782 -85.56 2.41 -19.46
C ASP A 782 -86.34 1.85 -20.64
N LYS A 783 -86.98 0.70 -20.42
CA LYS A 783 -87.77 -0.02 -21.42
C LYS A 783 -89.18 -0.22 -20.93
N ASP A 784 -90.15 -0.10 -21.83
CA ASP A 784 -91.52 -0.50 -21.57
C ASP A 784 -91.65 -2.03 -21.48
N SER A 785 -92.86 -2.52 -21.22
CA SER A 785 -93.16 -3.95 -21.14
C SER A 785 -92.90 -4.71 -22.44
N ASP A 786 -92.83 -4.01 -23.58
CA ASP A 786 -92.59 -4.57 -24.91
C ASP A 786 -91.10 -4.55 -25.27
N GLY A 787 -90.24 -4.06 -24.37
CA GLY A 787 -88.79 -3.98 -24.57
C GLY A 787 -88.32 -2.78 -25.40
N ASN A 788 -89.21 -1.82 -25.71
CA ASN A 788 -88.86 -0.59 -26.41
C ASN A 788 -88.36 0.46 -25.43
N TYR A 789 -87.37 1.25 -25.85
CA TYR A 789 -86.87 2.35 -25.01
C TYR A 789 -87.93 3.43 -24.82
N THR A 790 -88.22 3.80 -23.57
CA THR A 790 -89.25 4.78 -23.23
C THR A 790 -88.83 6.22 -23.52
N THR A 791 -87.52 6.47 -23.62
CA THR A 791 -86.95 7.78 -23.95
C THR A 791 -86.13 7.69 -25.24
N ALA A 792 -86.44 8.55 -26.20
CA ALA A 792 -85.68 8.64 -27.45
C ALA A 792 -84.30 9.30 -27.21
N MET A 793 -83.28 8.83 -27.92
CA MET A 793 -82.00 9.55 -27.95
C MET A 793 -82.19 10.88 -28.67
N PRO A 794 -81.57 11.97 -28.19
CA PRO A 794 -81.62 13.23 -28.90
C PRO A 794 -80.98 13.09 -30.28
N SER A 795 -81.64 13.64 -31.29
CA SER A 795 -81.11 13.66 -32.65
C SER A 795 -79.85 14.55 -32.71
N THR A 796 -78.79 14.13 -33.39
CA THR A 796 -77.62 14.98 -33.70
C THR A 796 -77.79 15.74 -35.02
N LYS A 797 -79.01 15.72 -35.58
CA LYS A 797 -79.37 16.44 -36.80
C LYS A 797 -80.08 17.76 -36.46
N LEU A 798 -79.67 18.83 -37.12
CA LEU A 798 -80.32 20.15 -37.08
C LEU A 798 -81.15 20.35 -38.36
N THR A 799 -82.15 21.22 -38.31
CA THR A 799 -82.98 21.56 -39.46
C THR A 799 -82.74 23.01 -39.82
N TYR A 800 -82.25 23.28 -41.04
CA TYR A 800 -81.92 24.63 -41.48
C TYR A 800 -83.05 25.64 -41.21
N GLY A 801 -82.67 26.82 -40.70
CA GLY A 801 -83.60 27.91 -40.41
C GLY A 801 -84.52 27.66 -39.21
N THR A 802 -84.19 26.73 -38.30
CA THR A 802 -84.97 26.45 -37.08
C THR A 802 -84.04 26.37 -35.87
N ASP A 803 -84.24 27.26 -34.89
CA ASP A 803 -83.53 27.20 -33.60
C ASP A 803 -83.78 25.87 -32.89
N ARG A 804 -82.75 25.33 -32.23
CA ARG A 804 -82.84 24.12 -31.42
C ARG A 804 -82.37 24.40 -29.99
N LEU A 805 -83.31 24.85 -29.16
CA LEU A 805 -83.06 25.28 -27.77
C LEU A 805 -83.34 24.19 -26.72
N ASP A 806 -83.84 23.04 -27.14
CA ASP A 806 -84.20 21.90 -26.29
C ASP A 806 -83.08 20.85 -26.19
N PHE A 807 -81.87 21.16 -26.68
CA PHE A 807 -80.78 20.21 -26.83
C PHE A 807 -79.47 20.71 -26.22
N ALA A 808 -79.22 20.27 -24.99
CA ALA A 808 -77.97 20.51 -24.28
C ALA A 808 -76.89 19.50 -24.75
N ALA A 809 -76.15 19.84 -25.82
CA ALA A 809 -75.29 18.89 -26.52
C ALA A 809 -74.20 18.26 -25.64
N ASP A 810 -73.62 19.03 -24.72
CA ASP A 810 -72.58 18.57 -23.78
C ASP A 810 -73.07 17.49 -22.80
N SER A 811 -74.37 17.46 -22.51
CA SER A 811 -75.01 16.40 -21.72
C SER A 811 -75.13 15.06 -22.46
N PHE A 812 -74.81 15.05 -23.75
CA PHE A 812 -74.85 13.86 -24.60
C PHE A 812 -73.51 13.55 -25.25
N ILE A 813 -72.42 14.20 -24.83
CA ILE A 813 -71.06 13.91 -25.28
C ILE A 813 -70.34 13.20 -24.14
N PHE A 814 -69.83 12.01 -24.40
CA PHE A 814 -69.15 11.18 -23.41
C PHE A 814 -67.66 11.08 -23.70
N GLY A 815 -66.87 11.35 -22.67
CA GLY A 815 -65.43 11.20 -22.65
C GLY A 815 -65.04 9.82 -22.15
N THR A 816 -64.19 9.10 -22.89
CA THR A 816 -63.68 7.78 -22.51
C THR A 816 -62.17 7.82 -22.35
N SER A 817 -61.69 7.52 -21.14
CA SER A 817 -60.27 7.31 -20.87
C SER A 817 -59.91 5.84 -21.07
N ALA A 818 -58.94 5.56 -21.95
CA ALA A 818 -58.44 4.21 -22.16
C ALA A 818 -57.58 3.70 -20.98
N LYS A 819 -57.16 4.58 -20.07
CA LYS A 819 -56.24 4.24 -18.96
C LYS A 819 -56.94 4.03 -17.63
N ASP A 820 -57.97 4.81 -17.34
CA ASP A 820 -58.69 4.69 -16.08
C ASP A 820 -60.15 5.09 -16.26
N SER A 821 -61.04 4.11 -16.11
CA SER A 821 -62.48 4.31 -16.30
C SER A 821 -63.07 5.34 -15.34
N ARG A 822 -62.42 5.67 -14.21
CA ARG A 822 -62.90 6.71 -13.28
C ARG A 822 -63.03 8.08 -13.94
N TYR A 823 -62.18 8.36 -14.92
CA TYR A 823 -62.14 9.64 -15.64
C TYR A 823 -63.09 9.67 -16.84
N SER A 824 -63.77 8.56 -17.14
CA SER A 824 -64.73 8.49 -18.23
C SER A 824 -66.06 9.08 -17.77
N LYS A 825 -66.45 10.24 -18.32
CA LYS A 825 -67.56 11.07 -17.84
C LYS A 825 -68.25 11.80 -18.99
N LEU A 826 -69.50 12.23 -18.77
CA LEU A 826 -70.17 13.18 -19.66
C LEU A 826 -69.44 14.53 -19.64
N LEU A 827 -69.43 15.24 -20.77
CA LEU A 827 -68.82 16.56 -20.87
C LEU A 827 -69.50 17.59 -19.97
N SER A 828 -70.81 17.45 -19.72
CA SER A 828 -71.55 18.30 -18.78
C SER A 828 -71.22 18.05 -17.30
N THR A 829 -70.67 16.88 -16.96
CA THR A 829 -70.27 16.54 -15.58
C THR A 829 -68.90 15.86 -15.58
N PRO A 830 -67.82 16.58 -15.94
CA PRO A 830 -66.49 16.02 -15.98
C PRO A 830 -66.03 15.64 -14.57
N TYR A 831 -65.02 14.78 -14.48
CA TYR A 831 -64.52 14.25 -13.20
C TYR A 831 -64.08 15.41 -12.28
N GLU A 832 -64.74 15.58 -11.13
CA GLU A 832 -64.41 16.65 -10.16
C GLU A 832 -64.29 18.05 -10.82
N SER A 833 -65.13 18.33 -11.83
CA SER A 833 -65.11 19.59 -12.60
C SER A 833 -63.78 19.86 -13.34
N SER A 834 -63.08 18.81 -13.78
CA SER A 834 -61.74 18.90 -14.39
C SER A 834 -61.64 19.49 -15.79
N LEU A 835 -62.78 19.85 -16.38
CA LEU A 835 -62.85 20.41 -17.71
C LEU A 835 -63.97 21.45 -17.76
N ILE A 836 -63.72 22.58 -18.41
CA ILE A 836 -64.71 23.64 -18.60
C ILE A 836 -64.76 24.08 -20.05
N ILE A 837 -65.97 24.26 -20.60
CA ILE A 837 -66.14 24.74 -21.98
C ILE A 837 -65.85 26.24 -22.03
N THR A 838 -65.03 26.67 -22.99
CA THR A 838 -64.73 28.09 -23.20
C THR A 838 -65.43 28.65 -24.41
N ASP A 839 -65.59 27.84 -25.46
CA ASP A 839 -66.15 28.23 -26.75
C ASP A 839 -66.62 26.99 -27.54
N ALA A 840 -67.53 27.16 -28.49
CA ALA A 840 -68.00 26.06 -29.35
C ALA A 840 -68.55 26.61 -30.66
N THR A 841 -68.27 25.91 -31.77
CA THR A 841 -68.70 26.30 -33.11
C THR A 841 -69.20 25.09 -33.89
N LEU A 842 -70.11 25.32 -34.83
CA LEU A 842 -70.59 24.30 -35.75
C LEU A 842 -70.20 24.68 -37.18
N THR A 843 -69.27 23.92 -37.76
CA THR A 843 -68.76 24.19 -39.11
C THR A 843 -69.19 23.11 -40.10
N SER A 844 -69.38 23.52 -41.37
CA SER A 844 -69.63 22.60 -42.47
C SER A 844 -68.37 21.81 -42.81
N ASP A 845 -68.47 20.49 -42.93
CA ASP A 845 -67.30 19.64 -43.21
C ASP A 845 -66.72 19.90 -44.61
N ALA A 846 -67.50 20.49 -45.52
CA ALA A 846 -67.10 20.74 -46.89
C ALA A 846 -66.13 21.92 -47.05
N ASN A 847 -66.28 22.97 -46.24
CA ASN A 847 -65.49 24.20 -46.35
C ASN A 847 -64.92 24.72 -45.01
N GLY A 848 -65.35 24.16 -43.87
CA GLY A 848 -64.90 24.57 -42.55
C GLY A 848 -65.54 25.86 -42.02
N GLU A 849 -66.57 26.39 -42.69
CA GLU A 849 -67.21 27.67 -42.35
C GLU A 849 -68.44 27.48 -41.44
N GLU A 850 -68.73 28.49 -40.61
CA GLU A 850 -69.92 28.57 -39.73
C GLU A 850 -71.14 29.09 -40.52
N GLU A 851 -71.71 28.24 -41.37
CA GLU A 851 -72.70 28.67 -42.36
C GLU A 851 -74.13 28.81 -41.83
N TYR A 852 -74.54 27.96 -40.87
CA TYR A 852 -75.96 27.70 -40.60
C TYR A 852 -76.42 27.92 -39.16
N PHE A 853 -75.55 27.73 -38.17
CA PHE A 853 -75.91 27.79 -36.75
C PHE A 853 -74.80 28.36 -35.88
N ASP A 854 -75.18 29.24 -34.95
CA ASP A 854 -74.38 29.61 -33.79
C ASP A 854 -74.65 28.61 -32.65
N VAL A 855 -73.61 28.22 -31.92
CA VAL A 855 -73.76 27.37 -30.72
C VAL A 855 -74.03 28.26 -29.51
N ILE A 856 -75.05 27.93 -28.71
CA ILE A 856 -75.43 28.70 -27.52
C ILE A 856 -74.72 28.11 -26.29
N ILE A 857 -73.84 28.90 -25.70
CA ILE A 857 -73.18 28.59 -24.42
C ILE A 857 -73.75 29.51 -23.35
N ASP A 858 -74.18 28.93 -22.22
CA ASP A 858 -74.70 29.71 -21.10
C ASP A 858 -73.59 30.27 -20.19
N ASN A 859 -74.00 31.05 -19.17
CA ASN A 859 -73.06 31.65 -18.22
C ASN A 859 -72.33 30.60 -17.36
N ASN A 860 -72.90 29.40 -17.21
CA ASN A 860 -72.30 28.28 -16.49
C ASN A 860 -71.40 27.43 -17.38
N LYS A 861 -71.14 27.87 -18.62
CA LYS A 861 -70.27 27.19 -19.58
C LYS A 861 -70.82 25.83 -20.03
N HIS A 862 -72.14 25.74 -20.19
CA HIS A 862 -72.83 24.60 -20.80
C HIS A 862 -73.36 24.93 -22.18
N ILE A 863 -73.33 23.97 -23.09
CA ILE A 863 -74.00 24.10 -24.40
C ILE A 863 -75.48 23.85 -24.17
N THR A 864 -76.32 24.86 -24.38
CA THR A 864 -77.77 24.79 -24.11
C THR A 864 -78.61 24.69 -25.37
N GLY A 865 -78.04 24.92 -26.55
CA GLY A 865 -78.74 24.78 -27.82
C GLY A 865 -77.96 25.34 -29.01
N PHE A 866 -78.67 25.45 -30.14
CA PHE A 866 -78.16 25.95 -31.41
C PHE A 866 -79.13 27.00 -31.95
N LYS A 867 -78.62 28.14 -32.41
CA LYS A 867 -79.40 29.25 -32.97
C LYS A 867 -79.13 29.35 -34.47
N ALA A 868 -80.18 29.38 -35.29
CA ALA A 868 -80.00 29.51 -36.74
C ALA A 868 -79.46 30.91 -37.10
N THR A 869 -78.40 30.97 -37.92
CA THR A 869 -77.76 32.24 -38.35
C THR A 869 -78.57 32.98 -39.42
N ALA A 870 -79.32 32.23 -40.23
CA ALA A 870 -80.25 32.75 -41.23
C ALA A 870 -81.56 31.95 -41.24
N LEU A 871 -82.70 32.67 -41.29
CA LEU A 871 -84.05 32.08 -41.38
C LEU A 871 -84.63 32.17 -42.80
N SER A 872 -83.80 32.43 -43.82
CA SER A 872 -84.24 32.70 -45.20
C SER A 872 -85.01 31.52 -45.79
N SER A 873 -86.20 31.79 -46.34
CA SER A 873 -86.97 30.83 -47.14
C SER A 873 -86.52 30.76 -48.61
N GLU A 874 -85.57 31.59 -49.02
CA GLU A 874 -85.20 31.80 -50.43
C GLU A 874 -84.01 30.94 -50.86
N THR A 875 -83.12 30.56 -49.93
CA THR A 875 -81.90 29.78 -50.20
C THR A 875 -81.64 28.76 -49.08
N ASN A 876 -82.13 27.52 -49.25
CA ASN A 876 -81.88 26.39 -48.33
C ASN A 876 -80.75 25.50 -48.87
N PRO A 877 -80.01 24.77 -48.00
CA PRO A 877 -79.11 23.71 -48.47
C PRO A 877 -79.91 22.68 -49.28
N THR A 878 -79.37 22.25 -50.43
CA THR A 878 -80.07 21.34 -51.36
C THR A 878 -79.97 19.87 -50.96
N ALA A 879 -79.06 19.55 -50.04
CA ALA A 879 -78.85 18.23 -49.44
C ALA A 879 -78.52 18.35 -47.95
N ALA A 880 -78.50 17.22 -47.23
CA ALA A 880 -77.97 17.19 -45.87
C ALA A 880 -76.48 17.55 -45.89
N VAL A 881 -76.09 18.47 -45.02
CA VAL A 881 -74.71 18.96 -44.88
C VAL A 881 -74.08 18.27 -43.68
N PRO A 882 -73.08 17.39 -43.86
CA PRO A 882 -72.23 16.93 -42.77
C PRO A 882 -71.54 18.12 -42.11
N SER A 883 -71.59 18.17 -40.79
CA SER A 883 -71.04 19.28 -40.02
C SER A 883 -70.34 18.75 -38.78
N THR A 884 -69.38 19.50 -38.27
CA THR A 884 -68.63 19.14 -37.06
C THR A 884 -68.86 20.17 -35.99
N LEU A 885 -69.37 19.72 -34.83
CA LEU A 885 -69.38 20.52 -33.61
C LEU A 885 -67.97 20.46 -33.00
N THR A 886 -67.29 21.61 -33.00
CA THR A 886 -65.98 21.78 -32.38
C THR A 886 -66.16 22.54 -31.06
N ILE A 887 -65.82 21.90 -29.95
CA ILE A 887 -65.91 22.47 -28.61
C ILE A 887 -64.49 22.70 -28.10
N LYS A 888 -64.20 23.92 -27.65
CA LYS A 888 -62.95 24.27 -26.99
C LYS A 888 -63.18 24.27 -25.49
N CYS A 889 -62.31 23.57 -24.78
CA CYS A 889 -62.35 23.46 -23.33
C CYS A 889 -61.00 23.82 -22.73
N LYS A 890 -61.01 24.14 -21.43
CA LYS A 890 -59.82 24.27 -20.59
C LYS A 890 -59.82 23.17 -19.52
N ASP A 891 -58.68 22.51 -19.37
CA ASP A 891 -58.48 21.47 -18.38
C ASP A 891 -58.03 22.02 -17.01
N MET A 892 -57.83 21.17 -16.00
CA MET A 892 -57.33 21.58 -14.67
C MET A 892 -56.01 22.35 -14.67
N TYR A 893 -55.14 22.16 -15.66
CA TYR A 893 -53.88 22.89 -15.80
C TYR A 893 -54.01 24.14 -16.69
N GLY A 894 -55.15 24.32 -17.36
CA GLY A 894 -55.42 25.41 -18.30
C GLY A 894 -55.00 25.12 -19.74
N HIS A 895 -54.75 23.85 -20.09
CA HIS A 895 -54.49 23.47 -21.47
C HIS A 895 -55.78 23.48 -22.29
N ASP A 896 -55.64 23.82 -23.57
CA ASP A 896 -56.73 23.72 -24.53
C ASP A 896 -57.01 22.25 -24.88
N VAL A 897 -58.25 21.83 -24.67
CA VAL A 897 -58.77 20.53 -25.09
C VAL A 897 -59.81 20.78 -26.17
N ILE A 898 -59.57 20.24 -27.38
CA ILE A 898 -60.48 20.38 -28.51
C ILE A 898 -61.26 19.08 -28.68
N ILE A 899 -62.58 19.19 -28.57
CA ILE A 899 -63.52 18.08 -28.76
C ILE A 899 -64.22 18.27 -30.09
N LYS A 900 -64.28 17.22 -30.91
CA LYS A 900 -64.97 17.25 -32.20
C LYS A 900 -65.97 16.10 -32.28
N VAL A 901 -67.22 16.41 -32.55
CA VAL A 901 -68.28 15.41 -32.75
C VAL A 901 -69.10 15.73 -34.00
N ALA A 902 -69.48 14.69 -34.75
CA ALA A 902 -70.20 14.86 -36.01
C ALA A 902 -71.68 15.19 -35.80
N MET A 903 -72.19 16.11 -36.59
CA MET A 903 -73.60 16.52 -36.68
C MET A 903 -74.03 16.59 -38.14
N THR A 904 -75.32 16.87 -38.38
CA THR A 904 -75.81 17.04 -39.76
C THR A 904 -76.84 18.16 -39.80
N VAL A 905 -76.66 19.12 -40.70
CA VAL A 905 -77.68 20.14 -41.01
C VAL A 905 -78.53 19.62 -42.17
N ASN A 906 -79.78 19.26 -41.88
CA ASN A 906 -80.75 18.88 -42.89
C ASN A 906 -81.38 20.12 -43.51
N LYS A 907 -81.78 19.98 -44.78
CA LYS A 907 -82.73 20.90 -45.40
C LYS A 907 -84.05 20.93 -44.62
N ARG A 908 -84.67 22.10 -44.62
CA ARG A 908 -85.99 22.34 -44.04
C ARG A 908 -87.08 21.51 -44.70
#